data_AF-A0A933L3A9-F1
#
_entry.id   AF-A0A933L3A9-F1
#
_cell.length_a   1.000
_cell.length_b   1.000
_cell.length_c   1.000
_cell.angle_alpha   90.00
_cell.angle_beta   90.00
_cell.angle_gamma   90.00
#
_symmetry.space_group_name_H-M   'P 1'
#
loop_
_entity.id
_entity.type
_entity.pdbx_description
1 polymer ?
#
loop_
_entity_poly.entity_id
_entity_poly.type
_entity_poly.pdbx_seq_one_letter_code
_entity_poly.pdbx_strand_id
1 'polypeptide(L)'
;MAGTFLKWLIGGLVTVIGGTAIAITQTDGSATADLSNRAAMSLEAGDLAWAKVDIEGRDAILSGTATSQAMIDGATAALVGVRGIRAVQSDVRLAEFVSPFPFAAVLKDGTVTLSGGFPSDAVHAAIVAKAGNATDTTRLLSGAPDAGTFEAAAKFGLAALRQFDHGEVSLADLSLSIEGRAKSPAAFDELETLRQSVPPGVTIAALTVIPAVASPYVWSAKFDGASVTITGDTPTPDLADQLRAVAPANVPVSTTLTLASGEPSGFADTALTLLQTLLLLESGEVEINDGVISLSGAPATSDIAAQVTAQVTKLGGKATLAPPRIAEFTLSIDKTGDKLTFAGFVPDTATRDRLAALAGADVAKVSLGRGAPDRFESGVDFGLAALAHLGEGRFELKGTMLSLGGRAGTVADFKAALAIVAEGAPQGLTLAAAQLHPPVANPFTWSATKAESGQTTLSGFVPDEAIRSALHAKIANLATDTADPADGAPGNFARFAAKGLEVLALLDSGTLTFDGANWAIDGAVDSAKKGFAADVAYSEAGLRTAGWTYDVHLPKPAARPALPVIAPYVWRAQKSADGKLSFSGFVPAEAFQRVARSRAPNALDSTVLGAGAPPDFGTSALAGIDALMALDEGSLGLAGTHWTLTGGAGDAGAREAIQNRLSGGINPANWQIAIQAKGAAPVVTPYLWSAEKAADGSVILSGYVPDEALRTSATGQAGNVTRDTTVIASGEPAGFADDLSAGLDALSHLTNGRAAFDGSKWLLSGDIASDEQGAAALAALTAGSRQGALWTTTITGYPPPPPPSSEPSSSSEPSTEVSSAPDVVSLEPSSEMSASAEPSSEAYPSEPFMEPATESSSEPSSEQMQLSIESSSEPAQDREVAPTGLDAVVPVPDTLVFEASRARGAAIALKGAVPAAAAAAYFGGIAGDVPTDALTIATGLPMDFITNGIGGIDALTRLNEGRLGFDGARWWLRGKVETAAVRDAVAAGIAGLPKGADWSVAVDLLAPIDVCRDRVGALAGRNAILFQSGKATLIAASLPVLDELATDLAICPGTYVHVEGHTDADGAEELNLALSVSRAEAVVAALIERAVDEARLYAEGYGESEPIAPNDTKQGKQQNRRIAFTITEE
;
A
#
# COMPACT_ATOMS: atom_id res chain seq x y z
N MET A 1 -154.81 -74.17 130.92
CA MET A 1 -154.30 -73.85 129.57
C MET A 1 -153.05 -72.99 129.72
N ALA A 2 -151.85 -73.59 129.60
CA ALA A 2 -150.56 -72.93 129.46
C ALA A 2 -149.50 -74.05 129.28
N GLY A 3 -148.81 -74.14 128.14
CA GLY A 3 -147.80 -75.20 127.96
C GLY A 3 -147.24 -75.44 126.55
N THR A 4 -147.87 -74.95 125.48
CA THR A 4 -147.50 -75.31 124.10
C THR A 4 -146.69 -74.26 123.31
N PHE A 5 -146.53 -73.03 123.81
CA PHE A 5 -145.91 -71.95 123.02
C PHE A 5 -144.37 -71.91 123.06
N LEU A 6 -143.72 -72.51 124.06
CA LEU A 6 -142.28 -72.31 124.31
C LEU A 6 -141.34 -73.17 123.43
N LYS A 7 -141.85 -74.20 122.73
CA LYS A 7 -141.00 -75.18 122.02
C LYS A 7 -140.51 -74.75 120.62
N TRP A 8 -141.01 -73.66 120.04
CA TRP A 8 -140.66 -73.26 118.66
C TRP A 8 -139.66 -72.08 118.56
N LEU A 9 -139.42 -71.34 119.65
CA LEU A 9 -138.66 -70.08 119.58
C LEU A 9 -137.13 -70.27 119.56
N ILE A 10 -136.62 -71.36 120.16
CA ILE A 10 -135.17 -71.62 120.28
C ILE A 10 -134.54 -72.00 118.94
N GLY A 11 -135.26 -72.71 118.06
CA GLY A 11 -134.71 -73.18 116.77
C GLY A 11 -134.37 -72.04 115.79
N GLY A 12 -135.17 -70.96 115.78
CA GLY A 12 -134.99 -69.85 114.83
C GLY A 12 -133.75 -69.01 115.10
N LEU A 13 -133.39 -68.78 116.37
CA LEU A 13 -132.32 -67.86 116.75
C LEU A 13 -130.92 -68.37 116.37
N VAL A 14 -130.68 -69.68 116.51
CA VAL A 14 -129.37 -70.30 116.26
C VAL A 14 -128.97 -70.22 114.79
N THR A 15 -129.93 -70.39 113.87
CA THR A 15 -129.69 -70.36 112.42
C THR A 15 -129.24 -68.98 111.92
N VAL A 16 -129.85 -67.91 112.43
CA VAL A 16 -129.55 -66.53 112.00
C VAL A 16 -128.17 -66.07 112.46
N ILE A 17 -127.82 -66.37 113.72
CA ILE A 17 -126.51 -65.98 114.28
C ILE A 17 -125.39 -66.81 113.63
N GLY A 18 -125.58 -68.13 113.48
CA GLY A 18 -124.58 -69.01 112.86
C GLY A 18 -124.29 -68.66 111.39
N GLY A 19 -125.33 -68.37 110.59
CA GLY A 19 -125.17 -67.98 109.19
C GLY A 19 -124.42 -66.65 109.00
N THR A 20 -124.68 -65.67 109.89
CA THR A 20 -124.09 -64.33 109.76
C THR A 20 -122.58 -64.32 110.08
N ALA A 21 -122.14 -65.09 111.08
CA ALA A 21 -120.73 -65.12 111.48
C ALA A 21 -119.80 -65.77 110.43
N ILE A 22 -120.28 -66.77 109.69
CA ILE A 22 -119.51 -67.46 108.63
C ILE A 22 -119.40 -66.59 107.37
N ALA A 23 -120.41 -65.77 107.08
CA ALA A 23 -120.36 -64.85 105.93
C ALA A 23 -119.27 -63.78 106.10
N ILE A 24 -119.13 -63.19 107.29
CA ILE A 24 -118.19 -62.10 107.55
C ILE A 24 -116.73 -62.56 107.37
N THR A 25 -116.37 -63.73 107.90
CA THR A 25 -114.97 -64.20 107.90
C THR A 25 -114.46 -64.70 106.54
N GLN A 26 -115.35 -64.99 105.58
CA GLN A 26 -114.94 -65.32 104.21
C GLN A 26 -114.78 -64.10 103.29
N THR A 27 -115.35 -62.93 103.63
CA THR A 27 -115.25 -61.73 102.79
C THR A 27 -113.96 -60.93 102.93
N ASP A 28 -113.40 -60.80 104.14
CA ASP A 28 -112.35 -59.81 104.43
C ASP A 28 -111.07 -60.00 103.59
N GLY A 29 -110.60 -61.24 103.40
CA GLY A 29 -109.36 -61.52 102.64
C GLY A 29 -109.43 -61.18 101.15
N SER A 30 -110.63 -61.14 100.56
CA SER A 30 -110.83 -60.81 99.15
C SER A 30 -110.80 -59.30 98.86
N ALA A 31 -111.17 -58.49 99.86
CA ALA A 31 -111.32 -57.04 99.69
C ALA A 31 -109.96 -56.30 99.66
N THR A 32 -108.99 -56.72 100.47
CA THR A 32 -107.69 -56.04 100.59
C THR A 32 -106.83 -56.17 99.33
N ALA A 33 -106.80 -57.35 98.71
CA ALA A 33 -106.04 -57.58 97.48
C ALA A 33 -106.62 -56.80 96.29
N ASP A 34 -107.95 -56.74 96.19
CA ASP A 34 -108.70 -55.95 95.21
C ASP A 34 -108.49 -54.43 95.43
N LEU A 35 -108.38 -53.97 96.68
CA LEU A 35 -107.98 -52.60 97.01
C LEU A 35 -106.53 -52.29 96.61
N SER A 36 -105.57 -53.17 96.90
CA SER A 36 -104.15 -52.99 96.57
C SER A 36 -103.93 -52.87 95.06
N ASN A 37 -104.54 -53.75 94.26
CA ASN A 37 -104.45 -53.65 92.80
C ASN A 37 -105.04 -52.34 92.26
N ARG A 38 -106.19 -51.88 92.76
CA ARG A 38 -106.76 -50.58 92.34
C ARG A 38 -105.91 -49.40 92.79
N ALA A 39 -105.28 -49.48 93.96
CA ALA A 39 -104.37 -48.47 94.48
C ALA A 39 -103.13 -48.33 93.58
N ALA A 40 -102.48 -49.45 93.24
CA ALA A 40 -101.36 -49.49 92.32
C ALA A 40 -101.74 -48.95 90.93
N MET A 41 -102.86 -49.42 90.34
CA MET A 41 -103.33 -48.93 89.03
C MET A 41 -103.67 -47.43 89.03
N SER A 42 -104.13 -46.86 90.16
CA SER A 42 -104.39 -45.41 90.28
C SER A 42 -103.11 -44.58 90.31
N LEU A 43 -102.04 -45.11 90.93
CA LEU A 43 -100.71 -44.47 90.91
C LEU A 43 -100.06 -44.58 89.53
N GLU A 44 -100.12 -45.75 88.87
CA GLU A 44 -99.63 -45.93 87.51
C GLU A 44 -100.37 -45.02 86.51
N ALA A 45 -101.70 -44.94 86.59
CA ALA A 45 -102.50 -44.06 85.74
C ALA A 45 -102.26 -42.56 85.98
N GLY A 46 -101.70 -42.20 87.14
CA GLY A 46 -101.27 -40.84 87.48
C GLY A 46 -99.83 -40.50 87.09
N ASP A 47 -99.09 -41.43 86.48
CA ASP A 47 -97.64 -41.36 86.22
C ASP A 47 -96.79 -41.18 87.51
N LEU A 48 -97.25 -41.79 88.61
CA LEU A 48 -96.66 -41.71 89.94
C LEU A 48 -95.85 -42.96 90.26
N ALA A 49 -95.09 -43.49 89.30
CA ALA A 49 -94.32 -44.74 89.45
C ALA A 49 -93.27 -44.73 90.59
N TRP A 50 -92.87 -43.54 91.05
CA TRP A 50 -91.99 -43.34 92.22
C TRP A 50 -92.67 -43.72 93.55
N ALA A 51 -94.01 -43.69 93.58
CA ALA A 51 -94.84 -43.94 94.76
C ALA A 51 -95.22 -45.42 94.87
N LYS A 52 -95.00 -46.00 96.04
CA LYS A 52 -95.42 -47.36 96.40
C LYS A 52 -96.53 -47.29 97.42
N VAL A 53 -97.53 -48.14 97.28
CA VAL A 53 -98.66 -48.24 98.20
C VAL A 53 -98.77 -49.64 98.79
N ASP A 54 -98.90 -49.71 100.12
CA ASP A 54 -99.31 -50.92 100.83
C ASP A 54 -100.70 -50.69 101.46
N ILE A 55 -101.51 -51.74 101.63
CA ILE A 55 -102.90 -51.63 102.12
C ILE A 55 -103.09 -52.43 103.40
N GLU A 56 -103.18 -51.72 104.53
CA GLU A 56 -103.56 -52.30 105.82
C GLU A 56 -105.08 -52.25 106.00
N GLY A 57 -105.75 -53.32 105.54
CA GLY A 57 -107.20 -53.49 105.61
C GLY A 57 -107.97 -52.55 104.68
N ARG A 58 -108.10 -51.27 105.07
CA ARG A 58 -108.72 -50.21 104.25
C ARG A 58 -107.96 -48.89 104.27
N ASP A 59 -106.82 -48.81 104.96
CA ASP A 59 -105.95 -47.64 104.94
C ASP A 59 -104.75 -47.93 104.03
N ALA A 60 -104.26 -46.89 103.34
CA ALA A 60 -103.17 -47.02 102.39
C ALA A 60 -101.91 -46.31 102.90
N ILE A 61 -100.79 -47.02 102.96
CA ILE A 61 -99.50 -46.48 103.36
C ILE A 61 -98.71 -46.17 102.08
N LEU A 62 -98.56 -44.88 101.80
CA LEU A 62 -97.79 -44.34 100.68
C LEU A 62 -96.32 -44.18 101.10
N SER A 63 -95.41 -44.79 100.36
CA SER A 63 -93.96 -44.73 100.60
C SER A 63 -93.18 -44.48 99.30
N GLY A 64 -91.97 -43.93 99.41
CA GLY A 64 -91.14 -43.57 98.27
C GLY A 64 -90.25 -42.36 98.54
N THR A 65 -89.64 -41.82 97.49
CA THR A 65 -88.90 -40.54 97.54
C THR A 65 -89.51 -39.59 96.53
N ALA A 66 -89.98 -38.42 96.99
CA ALA A 66 -90.53 -37.37 96.15
C ALA A 66 -89.56 -36.19 96.03
N THR A 67 -89.51 -35.54 94.87
CA THR A 67 -88.69 -34.33 94.66
C THR A 67 -89.47 -33.03 94.93
N SER A 68 -90.78 -33.10 95.21
CA SER A 68 -91.58 -31.97 95.67
C SER A 68 -92.76 -32.41 96.55
N GLN A 69 -93.28 -31.50 97.39
CA GLN A 69 -94.50 -31.75 98.17
C GLN A 69 -95.72 -32.01 97.27
N ALA A 70 -95.81 -31.31 96.13
CA ALA A 70 -96.91 -31.48 95.17
C ALA A 70 -97.02 -32.91 94.61
N MET A 71 -95.90 -33.64 94.47
CA MET A 71 -95.93 -35.06 94.11
C MET A 71 -96.57 -35.91 95.22
N ILE A 72 -96.21 -35.66 96.49
CA ILE A 72 -96.80 -36.36 97.65
C ILE A 72 -98.31 -36.10 97.71
N ASP A 73 -98.71 -34.83 97.57
CA ASP A 73 -100.11 -34.43 97.60
C ASP A 73 -100.89 -35.06 96.43
N GLY A 74 -100.30 -35.10 95.22
CA GLY A 74 -100.87 -35.75 94.04
C GLY A 74 -101.06 -37.26 94.21
N ALA A 75 -100.05 -37.97 94.73
CA ALA A 75 -100.14 -39.40 95.01
C ALA A 75 -101.13 -39.71 96.14
N THR A 76 -101.17 -38.87 97.18
CA THR A 76 -102.16 -38.96 98.25
C THR A 76 -103.58 -38.77 97.68
N ALA A 77 -103.80 -37.77 96.82
CA ALA A 77 -105.09 -37.52 96.18
C ALA A 77 -105.52 -38.67 95.25
N ALA A 78 -104.59 -39.22 94.46
CA ALA A 78 -104.84 -40.38 93.60
C ALA A 78 -105.30 -41.61 94.39
N LEU A 79 -104.70 -41.86 95.56
CA LEU A 79 -105.09 -42.94 96.46
C LEU A 79 -106.41 -42.66 97.20
N VAL A 80 -106.65 -41.44 97.67
CA VAL A 80 -107.96 -41.05 98.27
C VAL A 80 -109.12 -41.23 97.28
N GLY A 81 -108.87 -41.04 95.98
CA GLY A 81 -109.85 -41.29 94.92
C GLY A 81 -110.25 -42.76 94.72
N VAL A 82 -109.47 -43.72 95.24
CA VAL A 82 -109.73 -45.16 95.02
C VAL A 82 -110.88 -45.64 95.90
N ARG A 83 -111.98 -46.02 95.25
CA ARG A 83 -113.20 -46.47 95.93
C ARG A 83 -112.94 -47.65 96.87
N GLY A 84 -113.07 -47.37 98.16
CA GLY A 84 -112.96 -48.34 99.25
C GLY A 84 -111.78 -48.10 100.19
N ILE A 85 -110.80 -47.28 99.81
CA ILE A 85 -109.80 -46.73 100.75
C ILE A 85 -110.51 -45.78 101.73
N ARG A 86 -110.05 -45.76 102.99
CA ARG A 86 -110.62 -44.98 104.10
C ARG A 86 -109.72 -43.80 104.49
N ALA A 87 -108.42 -44.06 104.62
CA ALA A 87 -107.40 -43.06 104.90
C ALA A 87 -106.14 -43.38 104.11
N VAL A 88 -105.32 -42.35 103.87
CA VAL A 88 -103.98 -42.50 103.28
C VAL A 88 -102.98 -41.90 104.26
N GLN A 89 -101.96 -42.66 104.63
CA GLN A 89 -100.82 -42.25 105.45
C GLN A 89 -99.58 -42.16 104.57
N SER A 90 -98.73 -41.16 104.77
CA SER A 90 -97.54 -40.92 103.93
C SER A 90 -96.25 -41.04 104.74
N ASP A 91 -95.46 -42.06 104.42
CA ASP A 91 -94.08 -42.27 104.86
C ASP A 91 -93.05 -41.88 103.77
N VAL A 92 -93.48 -41.06 102.80
CA VAL A 92 -92.63 -40.54 101.72
C VAL A 92 -91.55 -39.59 102.25
N ARG A 93 -90.33 -39.71 101.73
CA ARG A 93 -89.21 -38.78 102.01
C ARG A 93 -89.05 -37.74 100.91
N LEU A 94 -88.70 -36.51 101.26
CA LEU A 94 -88.24 -35.53 100.27
C LEU A 94 -86.78 -35.79 99.89
N ALA A 95 -86.45 -35.61 98.61
CA ALA A 95 -85.06 -35.57 98.13
C ALA A 95 -84.33 -34.31 98.62
N GLU A 96 -82.99 -34.36 98.67
CA GLU A 96 -82.13 -33.23 99.03
C GLU A 96 -82.31 -32.07 98.05
N PHE A 97 -82.60 -30.86 98.55
CA PHE A 97 -82.78 -29.66 97.74
C PHE A 97 -81.44 -29.00 97.42
N VAL A 98 -81.13 -28.79 96.14
CA VAL A 98 -79.91 -28.14 95.67
C VAL A 98 -80.25 -27.12 94.58
N SER A 99 -79.74 -25.89 94.72
CA SER A 99 -79.84 -24.82 93.72
C SER A 99 -78.53 -24.00 93.70
N PRO A 100 -77.97 -23.65 92.53
CA PRO A 100 -78.41 -24.06 91.20
C PRO A 100 -78.29 -25.58 91.02
N PHE A 101 -79.23 -26.17 90.29
CA PHE A 101 -79.36 -27.62 90.14
C PHE A 101 -78.21 -28.16 89.27
N PRO A 102 -77.30 -28.99 89.81
CA PRO A 102 -76.06 -29.34 89.12
C PRO A 102 -76.22 -30.62 88.29
N PHE A 103 -75.71 -30.64 87.07
CA PHE A 103 -75.50 -31.86 86.29
C PHE A 103 -74.24 -31.73 85.44
N ALA A 104 -73.46 -32.79 85.30
CA ALA A 104 -72.29 -32.79 84.42
C ALA A 104 -72.09 -34.15 83.72
N ALA A 105 -71.62 -34.09 82.49
CA ALA A 105 -71.25 -35.21 81.64
C ALA A 105 -69.86 -34.97 81.05
N VAL A 106 -68.87 -35.77 81.45
CA VAL A 106 -67.48 -35.67 80.97
C VAL A 106 -67.19 -36.83 80.03
N LEU A 107 -66.71 -36.53 78.81
CA LEU A 107 -66.19 -37.53 77.87
C LEU A 107 -64.66 -37.54 77.93
N LYS A 108 -64.12 -38.71 78.29
CA LYS A 108 -62.68 -38.96 78.28
C LYS A 108 -62.42 -40.40 77.84
N ASP A 109 -61.43 -40.58 76.96
CA ASP A 109 -61.00 -41.91 76.48
C ASP A 109 -62.19 -42.74 75.93
N GLY A 110 -63.11 -42.08 75.22
CA GLY A 110 -64.33 -42.69 74.65
C GLY A 110 -65.42 -43.04 75.67
N THR A 111 -65.25 -42.77 76.96
CA THR A 111 -66.21 -43.09 78.04
C THR A 111 -66.86 -41.82 78.58
N VAL A 112 -68.20 -41.81 78.69
CA VAL A 112 -68.95 -40.72 79.32
C VAL A 112 -69.10 -40.99 80.82
N THR A 113 -68.87 -39.98 81.67
CA THR A 113 -69.15 -40.04 83.11
C THR A 113 -70.20 -39.01 83.47
N LEU A 114 -71.35 -39.46 84.00
CA LEU A 114 -72.45 -38.63 84.46
C LEU A 114 -72.35 -38.39 85.96
N SER A 115 -72.58 -37.15 86.40
CA SER A 115 -72.54 -36.74 87.81
C SER A 115 -73.50 -35.59 88.10
N GLY A 116 -73.83 -35.38 89.39
CA GLY A 116 -74.78 -34.35 89.82
C GLY A 116 -76.18 -34.90 90.12
N GLY A 117 -77.21 -34.14 89.76
CA GLY A 117 -78.61 -34.38 90.08
C GLY A 117 -79.47 -34.80 88.89
N PHE A 118 -80.58 -35.47 89.19
CA PHE A 118 -81.71 -35.64 88.26
C PHE A 118 -83.06 -35.36 88.96
N PRO A 119 -84.07 -34.82 88.24
CA PRO A 119 -85.35 -34.39 88.83
C PRO A 119 -86.37 -35.53 89.03
N SER A 120 -86.25 -36.62 88.27
CA SER A 120 -87.10 -37.80 88.35
C SER A 120 -86.43 -39.01 87.69
N ASP A 121 -86.83 -40.22 88.07
CA ASP A 121 -86.30 -41.47 87.50
C ASP A 121 -86.59 -41.59 85.99
N ALA A 122 -87.69 -41.00 85.50
CA ALA A 122 -88.02 -40.98 84.08
C ALA A 122 -87.03 -40.12 83.27
N VAL A 123 -86.70 -38.92 83.77
CA VAL A 123 -85.70 -38.03 83.16
C VAL A 123 -84.30 -38.66 83.25
N HIS A 124 -83.98 -39.30 84.37
CA HIS A 124 -82.74 -40.05 84.56
C HIS A 124 -82.56 -41.15 83.51
N ALA A 125 -83.55 -42.03 83.35
CA ALA A 125 -83.53 -43.08 82.33
C ALA A 125 -83.38 -42.49 80.91
N ALA A 126 -84.04 -41.36 80.62
CA ALA A 126 -83.95 -40.67 79.35
C ALA A 126 -82.57 -40.04 79.06
N ILE A 127 -81.86 -39.58 80.11
CA ILE A 127 -80.49 -39.06 80.04
C ILE A 127 -79.48 -40.20 79.88
N VAL A 128 -79.57 -41.26 80.69
CA VAL A 128 -78.68 -42.43 80.62
C VAL A 128 -78.79 -43.11 79.25
N ALA A 129 -80.01 -43.30 78.72
CA ALA A 129 -80.23 -43.84 77.38
C ALA A 129 -79.61 -42.96 76.27
N LYS A 130 -79.53 -41.64 76.47
CA LYS A 130 -78.86 -40.71 75.55
C LYS A 130 -77.34 -40.71 75.73
N ALA A 131 -76.82 -40.93 76.93
CA ALA A 131 -75.39 -41.03 77.19
C ALA A 131 -74.78 -42.33 76.59
N GLY A 132 -75.51 -43.45 76.65
CA GLY A 132 -75.08 -44.73 76.10
C GLY A 132 -74.20 -45.50 77.09
N ASN A 133 -72.99 -45.88 76.68
CA ASN A 133 -72.03 -46.53 77.59
C ASN A 133 -71.41 -45.48 78.52
N ALA A 134 -72.06 -45.24 79.65
CA ALA A 134 -71.67 -44.22 80.61
C ALA A 134 -71.50 -44.78 82.02
N THR A 135 -70.52 -44.24 82.76
CA THR A 135 -70.41 -44.42 84.21
C THR A 135 -71.33 -43.40 84.88
N ASP A 136 -72.31 -43.86 85.64
CA ASP A 136 -73.31 -42.99 86.25
C ASP A 136 -73.12 -42.87 87.77
N THR A 137 -72.95 -41.63 88.23
CA THR A 137 -72.80 -41.25 89.64
C THR A 137 -73.85 -40.21 90.06
N THR A 138 -74.89 -40.01 89.25
CA THR A 138 -75.96 -39.05 89.52
C THR A 138 -76.88 -39.50 90.65
N ARG A 139 -77.57 -38.56 91.29
CA ARG A 139 -78.50 -38.80 92.41
C ARG A 139 -79.81 -38.04 92.25
N LEU A 140 -80.91 -38.61 92.74
CA LEU A 140 -82.21 -37.94 92.75
C LEU A 140 -82.16 -36.72 93.68
N LEU A 141 -82.43 -35.52 93.15
CA LEU A 141 -82.37 -34.26 93.89
C LEU A 141 -83.65 -33.43 93.69
N SER A 142 -83.95 -32.57 94.66
CA SER A 142 -84.97 -31.51 94.58
C SER A 142 -84.31 -30.17 94.22
N GLY A 143 -85.12 -29.19 93.81
CA GLY A 143 -84.65 -27.86 93.39
C GLY A 143 -84.35 -27.72 91.90
N ALA A 144 -84.66 -28.74 91.10
CA ALA A 144 -84.55 -28.65 89.64
C ALA A 144 -85.48 -27.58 89.05
N PRO A 145 -85.09 -26.96 87.93
CA PRO A 145 -86.01 -26.22 87.06
C PRO A 145 -87.03 -27.17 86.39
N ASP A 146 -87.81 -26.67 85.43
CA ASP A 146 -88.75 -27.51 84.67
C ASP A 146 -88.07 -28.78 84.13
N ALA A 147 -88.62 -29.94 84.51
CA ALA A 147 -87.98 -31.23 84.30
C ALA A 147 -87.84 -31.59 82.81
N GLY A 148 -88.82 -31.20 81.97
CA GLY A 148 -88.75 -31.40 80.53
C GLY A 148 -87.71 -30.51 79.85
N THR A 149 -87.58 -29.26 80.30
CA THR A 149 -86.57 -28.31 79.82
C THR A 149 -85.17 -28.74 80.25
N PHE A 150 -85.01 -29.24 81.48
CA PHE A 150 -83.76 -29.86 81.95
C PHE A 150 -83.39 -31.12 81.16
N GLU A 151 -84.35 -32.01 80.89
CA GLU A 151 -84.14 -33.20 80.05
C GLU A 151 -83.68 -32.81 78.63
N ALA A 152 -84.31 -31.80 78.04
CA ALA A 152 -83.92 -31.27 76.74
C ALA A 152 -82.49 -30.69 76.75
N ALA A 153 -82.15 -29.90 77.79
CA ALA A 153 -80.82 -29.34 77.98
C ALA A 153 -79.74 -30.43 78.11
N ALA A 154 -79.97 -31.43 78.96
CA ALA A 154 -79.04 -32.53 79.20
C ALA A 154 -78.87 -33.41 77.94
N LYS A 155 -79.96 -33.72 77.22
CA LYS A 155 -79.90 -34.47 75.95
C LYS A 155 -79.21 -33.71 74.83
N PHE A 156 -79.36 -32.39 74.78
CA PHE A 156 -78.69 -31.51 73.83
C PHE A 156 -77.18 -31.44 74.12
N GLY A 157 -76.80 -31.21 75.37
CA GLY A 157 -75.41 -31.27 75.82
C GLY A 157 -74.75 -32.62 75.50
N LEU A 158 -75.40 -33.74 75.83
CA LEU A 158 -74.93 -35.08 75.48
C LEU A 158 -74.85 -35.34 73.96
N ALA A 159 -75.61 -34.62 73.13
CA ALA A 159 -75.49 -34.71 71.67
C ALA A 159 -74.23 -33.98 71.17
N ALA A 160 -73.96 -32.78 71.69
CA ALA A 160 -72.71 -32.06 71.45
C ALA A 160 -71.49 -32.84 71.97
N LEU A 161 -71.59 -33.45 73.15
CA LEU A 161 -70.50 -34.20 73.79
C LEU A 161 -69.92 -35.29 72.88
N ARG A 162 -70.77 -35.96 72.08
CA ARG A 162 -70.39 -37.01 71.12
C ARG A 162 -69.58 -36.52 69.91
N GLN A 163 -69.48 -35.21 69.69
CA GLN A 163 -68.69 -34.60 68.61
C GLN A 163 -67.27 -34.25 69.04
N PHE A 164 -67.00 -34.24 70.34
CA PHE A 164 -65.66 -34.14 70.87
C PHE A 164 -64.98 -35.52 70.96
N ASP A 165 -63.65 -35.50 70.97
CA ASP A 165 -62.76 -36.62 71.33
C ASP A 165 -62.56 -36.64 72.86
N HIS A 166 -62.32 -35.44 73.42
CA HIS A 166 -62.35 -35.15 74.85
C HIS A 166 -63.16 -33.87 75.08
N GLY A 167 -64.05 -33.89 76.08
CA GLY A 167 -64.85 -32.72 76.42
C GLY A 167 -65.68 -32.86 77.69
N GLU A 168 -66.24 -31.75 78.14
CA GLU A 168 -67.12 -31.64 79.29
C GLU A 168 -68.38 -30.86 78.93
N VAL A 169 -69.51 -31.31 79.47
CA VAL A 169 -70.79 -30.63 79.44
C VAL A 169 -71.25 -30.47 80.88
N SER A 170 -71.58 -29.25 81.28
CA SER A 170 -72.14 -28.97 82.61
C SER A 170 -73.38 -28.10 82.52
N LEU A 171 -74.31 -28.34 83.45
CA LEU A 171 -75.56 -27.64 83.64
C LEU A 171 -75.64 -27.13 85.08
N ALA A 172 -75.94 -25.84 85.22
CA ALA A 172 -76.36 -25.21 86.47
C ALA A 172 -77.75 -24.62 86.23
N ASP A 173 -78.78 -25.25 86.81
CA ASP A 173 -80.18 -25.08 86.41
C ASP A 173 -80.38 -25.32 84.90
N LEU A 174 -80.59 -24.25 84.12
CA LEU A 174 -80.72 -24.26 82.65
C LEU A 174 -79.58 -23.50 81.95
N SER A 175 -78.51 -23.15 82.68
CA SER A 175 -77.27 -22.60 82.11
C SER A 175 -76.33 -23.74 81.70
N LEU A 176 -76.11 -23.86 80.40
CA LEU A 176 -75.33 -24.94 79.77
C LEU A 176 -73.94 -24.44 79.39
N SER A 177 -72.92 -25.14 79.87
CA SER A 177 -71.52 -24.97 79.45
C SER A 177 -71.06 -26.21 78.69
N ILE A 178 -70.38 -26.00 77.56
CA ILE A 178 -69.83 -27.06 76.71
C ILE A 178 -68.39 -26.69 76.36
N GLU A 179 -67.44 -27.58 76.63
CA GLU A 179 -66.03 -27.38 76.32
C GLU A 179 -65.40 -28.67 75.79
N GLY A 180 -64.55 -28.60 74.76
CA GLY A 180 -63.82 -29.78 74.30
C GLY A 180 -63.11 -29.63 72.95
N ARG A 181 -62.42 -30.69 72.53
CA ARG A 181 -61.75 -30.81 71.22
C ARG A 181 -62.57 -31.65 70.26
N ALA A 182 -62.94 -31.10 69.11
CA ALA A 182 -63.69 -31.79 68.07
C ALA A 182 -62.90 -33.00 67.53
N LYS A 183 -63.58 -34.13 67.29
CA LYS A 183 -62.95 -35.36 66.78
C LYS A 183 -62.60 -35.34 65.28
N SER A 184 -63.13 -34.36 64.53
CA SER A 184 -62.87 -34.14 63.10
C SER A 184 -63.29 -32.72 62.69
N PRO A 185 -62.84 -32.18 61.54
CA PRO A 185 -63.31 -30.88 61.03
C PRO A 185 -64.83 -30.83 60.83
N ALA A 186 -65.44 -31.87 60.27
CA ALA A 186 -66.90 -31.95 60.13
C ALA A 186 -67.63 -31.93 61.49
N ALA A 187 -67.03 -32.52 62.53
CA ALA A 187 -67.58 -32.47 63.88
C ALA A 187 -67.43 -31.07 64.52
N PHE A 188 -66.41 -30.30 64.14
CA PHE A 188 -66.27 -28.88 64.51
C PHE A 188 -67.40 -28.05 63.88
N ASP A 189 -67.66 -28.21 62.58
CA ASP A 189 -68.76 -27.53 61.89
C ASP A 189 -70.13 -27.90 62.49
N GLU A 190 -70.36 -29.18 62.80
CA GLU A 190 -71.57 -29.63 63.52
C GLU A 190 -71.70 -28.97 64.90
N LEU A 191 -70.61 -28.75 65.63
CA LEU A 191 -70.61 -28.07 66.94
C LEU A 191 -70.89 -26.56 66.84
N GLU A 192 -70.39 -25.88 65.81
CA GLU A 192 -70.74 -24.47 65.55
C GLU A 192 -72.21 -24.32 65.11
N THR A 193 -72.75 -25.24 64.31
CA THR A 193 -74.19 -25.21 63.98
C THR A 193 -75.07 -25.53 65.20
N LEU A 194 -74.63 -26.40 66.11
CA LEU A 194 -75.34 -26.72 67.35
C LEU A 194 -75.63 -25.46 68.19
N ARG A 195 -74.70 -24.47 68.20
CA ARG A 195 -74.87 -23.15 68.85
C ARG A 195 -76.16 -22.42 68.45
N GLN A 196 -76.67 -22.65 67.24
CA GLN A 196 -77.88 -22.01 66.72
C GLN A 196 -79.17 -22.78 67.04
N SER A 197 -79.06 -23.97 67.63
CA SER A 197 -80.16 -24.94 67.83
C SER A 197 -80.49 -25.22 69.30
N VAL A 198 -80.13 -24.29 70.20
CA VAL A 198 -80.32 -24.40 71.65
C VAL A 198 -81.81 -24.60 71.99
N PRO A 199 -82.18 -25.56 72.87
CA PRO A 199 -83.57 -25.77 73.25
C PRO A 199 -84.21 -24.53 73.90
N PRO A 200 -85.51 -24.26 73.66
CA PRO A 200 -86.21 -23.14 74.29
C PRO A 200 -86.10 -23.18 75.83
N GLY A 201 -85.73 -22.07 76.44
CA GLY A 201 -85.56 -21.95 77.90
C GLY A 201 -84.14 -22.28 78.42
N VAL A 202 -83.24 -22.78 77.57
CA VAL A 202 -81.83 -23.06 77.91
C VAL A 202 -80.94 -21.90 77.47
N THR A 203 -79.96 -21.53 78.30
CA THR A 203 -78.97 -20.48 77.98
C THR A 203 -77.57 -21.08 77.91
N ILE A 204 -76.82 -20.82 76.84
CA ILE A 204 -75.39 -21.17 76.79
C ILE A 204 -74.62 -20.18 77.67
N ALA A 205 -73.94 -20.69 78.70
CA ALA A 205 -73.02 -19.94 79.54
C ALA A 205 -71.59 -19.94 78.96
N ALA A 206 -71.15 -21.07 78.39
CA ALA A 206 -69.91 -21.19 77.66
C ALA A 206 -70.03 -22.23 76.52
N LEU A 207 -69.41 -21.95 75.37
CA LEU A 207 -69.21 -22.90 74.29
C LEU A 207 -67.80 -22.71 73.74
N THR A 208 -66.89 -23.60 74.11
CA THR A 208 -65.47 -23.56 73.72
C THR A 208 -65.13 -24.81 72.92
N VAL A 209 -65.00 -24.66 71.61
CA VAL A 209 -64.70 -25.76 70.69
C VAL A 209 -63.27 -25.60 70.15
N ILE A 210 -62.41 -26.58 70.42
CA ILE A 210 -61.07 -26.66 69.84
C ILE A 210 -61.15 -27.50 68.55
N PRO A 211 -60.57 -27.07 67.41
CA PRO A 211 -60.53 -27.85 66.17
C PRO A 211 -59.86 -29.21 66.34
N ALA A 212 -60.15 -30.14 65.43
CA ALA A 212 -59.52 -31.46 65.41
C ALA A 212 -58.00 -31.36 65.16
N VAL A 213 -57.22 -32.26 65.75
CA VAL A 213 -55.75 -32.25 65.58
C VAL A 213 -55.39 -32.78 64.19
N ALA A 214 -54.64 -32.00 63.41
CA ALA A 214 -53.96 -32.45 62.21
C ALA A 214 -52.60 -33.09 62.57
N SER A 215 -52.26 -34.17 61.88
CA SER A 215 -50.93 -34.81 61.96
C SER A 215 -50.66 -35.58 60.67
N PRO A 216 -49.67 -35.20 59.85
CA PRO A 216 -48.83 -34.00 60.02
C PRO A 216 -49.67 -32.72 59.90
N TYR A 217 -49.25 -31.66 60.60
CA TYR A 217 -49.78 -30.31 60.45
C TYR A 217 -49.03 -29.62 59.30
N VAL A 218 -49.71 -29.32 58.20
CA VAL A 218 -49.08 -28.86 56.95
C VAL A 218 -49.63 -27.51 56.51
N TRP A 219 -48.75 -26.56 56.21
CA TRP A 219 -49.11 -25.27 55.63
C TRP A 219 -48.14 -24.91 54.50
N SER A 220 -48.65 -24.40 53.39
CA SER A 220 -47.81 -23.93 52.29
C SER A 220 -48.33 -22.64 51.65
N ALA A 221 -47.40 -21.85 51.12
CA ALA A 221 -47.69 -20.65 50.34
C ALA A 221 -46.79 -20.59 49.10
N LYS A 222 -47.38 -20.24 47.96
CA LYS A 222 -46.73 -20.14 46.66
C LYS A 222 -46.94 -18.76 46.06
N PHE A 223 -45.89 -18.16 45.53
CA PHE A 223 -45.92 -16.87 44.84
C PHE A 223 -45.37 -17.05 43.42
N ASP A 224 -46.17 -16.71 42.40
CA ASP A 224 -45.79 -16.85 40.98
C ASP A 224 -45.25 -15.55 40.35
N GLY A 225 -45.12 -14.48 41.13
CA GLY A 225 -44.76 -13.14 40.69
C GLY A 225 -45.96 -12.20 40.48
N ALA A 226 -47.18 -12.74 40.42
CA ALA A 226 -48.41 -11.98 40.24
C ALA A 226 -49.46 -12.26 41.34
N SER A 227 -49.50 -13.48 41.89
CA SER A 227 -50.51 -13.94 42.85
C SER A 227 -49.91 -14.85 43.92
N VAL A 228 -50.56 -14.88 45.10
CA VAL A 228 -50.22 -15.80 46.19
C VAL A 228 -51.33 -16.83 46.37
N THR A 229 -50.97 -18.12 46.36
CA THR A 229 -51.86 -19.20 46.78
C THR A 229 -51.39 -19.77 48.11
N ILE A 230 -52.28 -19.90 49.10
CA ILE A 230 -52.00 -20.46 50.42
C ILE A 230 -52.91 -21.67 50.65
N THR A 231 -52.34 -22.80 51.08
CA THR A 231 -53.05 -24.08 51.29
C THR A 231 -52.62 -24.77 52.57
N GLY A 232 -53.47 -25.65 53.10
CA GLY A 232 -53.16 -26.49 54.27
C GLY A 232 -53.97 -26.14 55.52
N ASP A 233 -53.37 -26.25 56.70
CA ASP A 233 -54.01 -26.15 58.00
C ASP A 233 -53.86 -24.75 58.62
N THR A 234 -54.89 -24.31 59.35
CA THR A 234 -54.88 -23.05 60.13
C THR A 234 -55.51 -23.25 61.51
N PRO A 235 -54.96 -22.66 62.60
CA PRO A 235 -55.47 -22.86 63.96
C PRO A 235 -56.68 -21.98 64.26
N THR A 236 -56.83 -20.84 63.56
CA THR A 236 -57.95 -19.90 63.73
C THR A 236 -58.37 -19.29 62.38
N PRO A 237 -59.64 -18.88 62.22
CA PRO A 237 -60.07 -18.09 61.06
C PRO A 237 -59.32 -16.75 60.97
N ASP A 238 -59.06 -16.10 62.10
CA ASP A 238 -58.38 -14.80 62.16
C ASP A 238 -56.97 -14.84 61.52
N LEU A 239 -56.24 -15.97 61.63
CA LEU A 239 -54.94 -16.11 60.96
C LEU A 239 -55.09 -16.17 59.43
N ALA A 240 -56.14 -16.81 58.91
CA ALA A 240 -56.40 -16.83 57.47
C ALA A 240 -56.72 -15.42 56.94
N ASP A 241 -57.36 -14.57 57.74
CA ASP A 241 -57.63 -13.17 57.42
C ASP A 241 -56.35 -12.32 57.46
N GLN A 242 -55.51 -12.52 58.48
CA GLN A 242 -54.20 -11.86 58.58
C GLN A 242 -53.29 -12.24 57.41
N LEU A 243 -53.21 -13.53 57.04
CA LEU A 243 -52.43 -14.01 55.90
C LEU A 243 -52.86 -13.38 54.56
N ARG A 244 -54.18 -13.16 54.37
CA ARG A 244 -54.70 -12.42 53.20
C ARG A 244 -54.33 -10.93 53.21
N ALA A 245 -54.16 -10.33 54.39
CA ALA A 245 -53.79 -8.92 54.54
C ALA A 245 -52.27 -8.63 54.46
N VAL A 246 -51.41 -9.66 54.46
CA VAL A 246 -49.94 -9.49 54.38
C VAL A 246 -49.46 -9.02 53.00
N ALA A 247 -50.14 -9.43 51.92
CA ALA A 247 -49.70 -9.09 50.58
C ALA A 247 -50.02 -7.62 50.22
N PRO A 248 -49.20 -6.96 49.38
CA PRO A 248 -49.51 -5.63 48.84
C PRO A 248 -50.86 -5.63 48.10
N ALA A 249 -51.57 -4.51 48.09
CA ALA A 249 -52.93 -4.38 47.54
C ALA A 249 -53.10 -4.79 46.05
N ASN A 250 -51.99 -4.94 45.30
CA ASN A 250 -51.97 -5.34 43.90
C ASN A 250 -51.64 -6.84 43.68
N VAL A 251 -51.36 -7.60 44.73
CA VAL A 251 -51.06 -9.04 44.67
C VAL A 251 -52.24 -9.83 45.27
N PRO A 252 -53.13 -10.41 44.44
CA PRO A 252 -54.25 -11.20 44.95
C PRO A 252 -53.75 -12.42 45.75
N VAL A 253 -54.35 -12.63 46.93
CA VAL A 253 -54.11 -13.79 47.80
C VAL A 253 -55.34 -14.69 47.81
N SER A 254 -55.19 -15.94 47.39
CA SER A 254 -56.23 -16.98 47.52
C SER A 254 -55.84 -18.00 48.59
N THR A 255 -56.72 -18.21 49.57
CA THR A 255 -56.54 -19.15 50.69
C THR A 255 -57.49 -20.34 50.57
N THR A 256 -56.96 -21.56 50.58
CA THR A 256 -57.72 -22.80 50.76
C THR A 256 -57.21 -23.50 52.02
N LEU A 257 -57.64 -22.98 53.18
CA LEU A 257 -57.18 -23.40 54.50
C LEU A 257 -58.27 -24.19 55.23
N THR A 258 -57.87 -25.27 55.92
CA THR A 258 -58.74 -26.10 56.76
C THR A 258 -58.47 -25.77 58.23
N LEU A 259 -59.52 -25.66 59.05
CA LEU A 259 -59.37 -25.35 60.47
C LEU A 259 -58.96 -26.61 61.24
N ALA A 260 -57.76 -26.60 61.84
CA ALA A 260 -57.19 -27.72 62.58
C ALA A 260 -56.27 -27.24 63.71
N SER A 261 -56.12 -28.04 64.76
CA SER A 261 -55.16 -27.80 65.85
C SER A 261 -53.95 -28.73 65.74
N GLY A 262 -52.94 -28.56 66.57
CA GLY A 262 -51.67 -29.30 66.48
C GLY A 262 -50.54 -28.49 65.83
N GLU A 263 -50.76 -27.19 65.70
CA GLU A 263 -49.82 -26.23 65.16
C GLU A 263 -48.51 -26.18 65.97
N PRO A 264 -47.34 -26.03 65.29
CA PRO A 264 -46.08 -25.80 65.97
C PRO A 264 -46.09 -24.53 66.85
N SER A 265 -45.30 -24.51 67.93
CA SER A 265 -45.20 -23.34 68.81
C SER A 265 -44.75 -22.09 68.04
N GLY A 266 -45.56 -21.03 68.04
CA GLY A 266 -45.27 -19.79 67.28
C GLY A 266 -45.63 -19.86 65.79
N PHE A 267 -46.45 -20.83 65.36
CA PHE A 267 -46.85 -21.03 63.96
C PHE A 267 -47.39 -19.76 63.28
N ALA A 268 -48.26 -18.99 63.94
CA ALA A 268 -48.87 -17.78 63.36
C ALA A 268 -47.82 -16.74 62.92
N ASP A 269 -46.94 -16.31 63.83
CA ASP A 269 -45.85 -15.37 63.54
C ASP A 269 -44.89 -15.94 62.49
N THR A 270 -44.64 -17.25 62.52
CA THR A 270 -43.77 -17.95 61.57
C THR A 270 -44.35 -17.92 60.15
N ALA A 271 -45.63 -18.28 59.99
CA ALA A 271 -46.31 -18.27 58.70
C ALA A 271 -46.41 -16.86 58.09
N LEU A 272 -46.74 -15.85 58.92
CA LEU A 272 -46.76 -14.44 58.51
C LEU A 272 -45.38 -13.96 58.06
N THR A 273 -44.32 -14.29 58.82
CA THR A 273 -42.93 -13.93 58.49
C THR A 273 -42.46 -14.61 57.21
N LEU A 274 -42.77 -15.91 57.03
CA LEU A 274 -42.40 -16.66 55.84
C LEU A 274 -43.13 -16.17 54.59
N LEU A 275 -44.40 -15.76 54.70
CA LEU A 275 -45.13 -15.13 53.60
C LEU A 275 -44.52 -13.77 53.21
N GLN A 276 -44.14 -12.94 54.18
CA GLN A 276 -43.40 -11.70 53.90
C GLN A 276 -42.05 -11.96 53.24
N THR A 277 -41.33 -13.00 53.70
CA THR A 277 -40.03 -13.42 53.16
C THR A 277 -40.17 -13.93 51.72
N LEU A 278 -41.23 -14.70 51.42
CA LEU A 278 -41.55 -15.18 50.08
C LEU A 278 -41.83 -14.03 49.11
N LEU A 279 -42.55 -13.00 49.55
CA LEU A 279 -42.87 -11.81 48.76
C LEU A 279 -41.66 -10.90 48.43
N LEU A 280 -40.48 -11.17 48.99
CA LEU A 280 -39.22 -10.53 48.57
C LEU A 280 -38.63 -11.18 47.30
N LEU A 281 -39.05 -12.39 46.96
CA LEU A 281 -38.61 -13.12 45.76
C LEU A 281 -39.47 -12.73 44.56
N GLU A 282 -38.95 -12.92 43.34
CA GLU A 282 -39.71 -12.76 42.09
C GLU A 282 -40.77 -13.86 41.93
N SER A 283 -40.49 -15.04 42.48
CA SER A 283 -41.38 -16.21 42.52
C SER A 283 -40.80 -17.23 43.49
N GLY A 284 -41.63 -18.04 44.13
CA GLY A 284 -41.17 -19.10 45.04
C GLY A 284 -42.29 -19.89 45.70
N GLU A 285 -41.90 -20.78 46.60
CA GLU A 285 -42.80 -21.61 47.38
C GLU A 285 -42.18 -21.88 48.76
N VAL A 286 -43.01 -21.88 49.80
CA VAL A 286 -42.64 -22.20 51.18
C VAL A 286 -43.61 -23.21 51.77
N GLU A 287 -43.08 -24.17 52.51
CA GLU A 287 -43.82 -25.22 53.22
C GLU A 287 -43.37 -25.27 54.68
N ILE A 288 -44.34 -25.43 55.59
CA ILE A 288 -44.18 -25.80 56.99
C ILE A 288 -44.85 -27.18 57.15
N ASN A 289 -44.09 -28.18 57.59
CA ASN A 289 -44.57 -29.56 57.75
C ASN A 289 -44.09 -30.10 59.10
N ASP A 290 -45.01 -30.22 60.08
CA ASP A 290 -44.69 -30.52 61.50
C ASP A 290 -43.55 -29.64 62.07
N GLY A 291 -43.50 -28.37 61.66
CA GLY A 291 -42.48 -27.39 62.06
C GLY A 291 -41.18 -27.41 61.24
N VAL A 292 -41.01 -28.35 60.31
CA VAL A 292 -39.90 -28.32 59.33
C VAL A 292 -40.24 -27.28 58.25
N ILE A 293 -39.40 -26.24 58.14
CA ILE A 293 -39.56 -25.16 57.18
C ILE A 293 -38.67 -25.40 55.97
N SER A 294 -39.26 -25.42 54.77
CA SER A 294 -38.52 -25.38 53.51
C SER A 294 -39.01 -24.21 52.65
N LEU A 295 -38.08 -23.45 52.07
CA LEU A 295 -38.39 -22.33 51.18
C LEU A 295 -37.53 -22.46 49.91
N SER A 296 -38.14 -22.24 48.75
CA SER A 296 -37.46 -22.21 47.46
C SER A 296 -37.92 -21.03 46.62
N GLY A 297 -37.06 -20.53 45.72
CA GLY A 297 -37.47 -19.49 44.78
C GLY A 297 -36.35 -18.64 44.20
N ALA A 298 -36.75 -17.49 43.67
CA ALA A 298 -36.01 -16.70 42.70
C ALA A 298 -35.75 -15.28 43.22
N PRO A 299 -34.57 -14.98 43.81
CA PRO A 299 -34.27 -13.65 44.34
C PRO A 299 -33.98 -12.66 43.22
N ALA A 300 -34.46 -11.42 43.36
CA ALA A 300 -34.18 -10.34 42.40
C ALA A 300 -32.73 -9.84 42.51
N THR A 301 -32.12 -9.84 43.70
CA THR A 301 -30.73 -9.39 43.93
C THR A 301 -29.98 -10.33 44.88
N SER A 302 -28.64 -10.21 44.96
CA SER A 302 -27.81 -10.92 45.94
C SER A 302 -28.20 -10.60 47.39
N ASP A 303 -28.57 -9.35 47.63
CA ASP A 303 -28.88 -8.86 48.98
C ASP A 303 -30.21 -9.44 49.46
N ILE A 304 -31.20 -9.53 48.56
CA ILE A 304 -32.45 -10.26 48.80
C ILE A 304 -32.17 -11.74 49.04
N ALA A 305 -31.28 -12.37 48.26
CA ALA A 305 -30.91 -13.77 48.47
C ALA A 305 -30.29 -14.01 49.87
N ALA A 306 -29.40 -13.11 50.31
CA ALA A 306 -28.80 -13.15 51.64
C ALA A 306 -29.84 -12.89 52.75
N GLN A 307 -30.72 -11.88 52.57
CA GLN A 307 -31.79 -11.54 53.50
C GLN A 307 -32.76 -12.71 53.70
N VAL A 308 -33.25 -13.31 52.61
CA VAL A 308 -34.17 -14.47 52.64
C VAL A 308 -33.49 -15.66 53.30
N THR A 309 -32.23 -15.97 52.93
CA THR A 309 -31.47 -17.07 53.54
C THR A 309 -31.30 -16.86 55.04
N ALA A 310 -30.95 -15.65 55.48
CA ALA A 310 -30.80 -15.31 56.90
C ALA A 310 -32.13 -15.39 57.68
N GLN A 311 -33.24 -14.90 57.11
CA GLN A 311 -34.57 -14.98 57.71
C GLN A 311 -35.04 -16.43 57.86
N VAL A 312 -34.94 -17.25 56.81
CA VAL A 312 -35.34 -18.67 56.86
C VAL A 312 -34.45 -19.46 57.83
N THR A 313 -33.14 -19.22 57.84
CA THR A 313 -32.21 -19.87 58.78
C THR A 313 -32.52 -19.48 60.24
N LYS A 314 -32.87 -18.22 60.51
CA LYS A 314 -33.28 -17.76 61.85
C LYS A 314 -34.54 -18.46 62.36
N LEU A 315 -35.44 -18.86 61.46
CA LEU A 315 -36.64 -19.64 61.77
C LEU A 315 -36.37 -21.16 61.87
N GLY A 316 -35.14 -21.61 61.65
CA GLY A 316 -34.76 -23.03 61.67
C GLY A 316 -35.03 -23.78 60.36
N GLY A 317 -35.38 -23.06 59.28
CA GLY A 317 -35.67 -23.63 57.96
C GLY A 317 -34.46 -23.70 57.01
N LYS A 318 -34.70 -24.31 55.85
CA LYS A 318 -33.74 -24.35 54.73
C LYS A 318 -34.25 -23.55 53.53
N ALA A 319 -33.48 -22.55 53.10
CA ALA A 319 -33.71 -21.84 51.85
C ALA A 319 -32.93 -22.48 50.69
N THR A 320 -33.57 -22.64 49.53
CA THR A 320 -32.97 -23.12 48.28
C THR A 320 -33.27 -22.12 47.16
N LEU A 321 -32.35 -21.18 46.94
CA LEU A 321 -32.57 -20.05 46.04
C LEU A 321 -31.83 -20.22 44.71
N ALA A 322 -32.47 -19.80 43.63
CA ALA A 322 -31.83 -19.62 42.32
C ALA A 322 -30.82 -18.44 42.36
N PRO A 323 -29.87 -18.35 41.41
CA PRO A 323 -28.96 -17.21 41.31
C PRO A 323 -29.72 -15.88 41.19
N PRO A 324 -29.18 -14.75 41.70
CA PRO A 324 -29.84 -13.46 41.62
C PRO A 324 -29.97 -12.96 40.18
N ARG A 325 -30.94 -12.08 39.89
CA ARG A 325 -31.01 -11.41 38.59
C ARG A 325 -29.93 -10.33 38.51
N ILE A 326 -29.24 -10.26 37.37
CA ILE A 326 -28.26 -9.22 37.06
C ILE A 326 -28.89 -8.23 36.08
N ALA A 327 -28.94 -6.95 36.45
CA ALA A 327 -29.60 -5.91 35.65
C ALA A 327 -28.82 -5.58 34.36
N GLU A 328 -27.49 -5.46 34.46
CA GLU A 328 -26.58 -5.42 33.31
C GLU A 328 -25.86 -6.76 33.20
N PHE A 329 -26.47 -7.71 32.49
CA PHE A 329 -25.86 -9.03 32.30
C PHE A 329 -24.65 -8.92 31.35
N THR A 330 -23.45 -9.04 31.91
CA THR A 330 -22.19 -8.94 31.15
C THR A 330 -21.35 -10.19 31.26
N LEU A 331 -20.78 -10.66 30.14
CA LEU A 331 -19.68 -11.61 30.07
C LEU A 331 -18.56 -10.99 29.23
N SER A 332 -17.32 -11.00 29.72
CA SER A 332 -16.12 -10.70 28.92
C SER A 332 -15.19 -11.91 28.81
N ILE A 333 -14.50 -12.00 27.67
CA ILE A 333 -13.51 -13.03 27.36
C ILE A 333 -12.27 -12.32 26.84
N ASP A 334 -11.20 -12.30 27.63
CA ASP A 334 -9.90 -11.75 27.25
C ASP A 334 -8.96 -12.90 26.82
N LYS A 335 -8.44 -12.86 25.58
CA LYS A 335 -7.51 -13.85 25.00
C LYS A 335 -6.09 -13.30 24.97
N THR A 336 -5.12 -14.12 25.38
CA THR A 336 -3.69 -13.83 25.25
C THR A 336 -2.94 -15.12 24.94
N GLY A 337 -2.53 -15.28 23.68
CA GLY A 337 -2.08 -16.57 23.16
C GLY A 337 -3.19 -17.62 23.31
N ASP A 338 -2.86 -18.80 23.82
CA ASP A 338 -3.83 -19.87 24.06
C ASP A 338 -4.66 -19.69 25.34
N LYS A 339 -4.36 -18.71 26.20
CA LYS A 339 -5.16 -18.47 27.41
C LYS A 339 -6.42 -17.68 27.10
N LEU A 340 -7.56 -18.14 27.60
CA LEU A 340 -8.85 -17.44 27.61
C LEU A 340 -9.24 -17.12 29.06
N THR A 341 -9.39 -15.84 29.41
CA THR A 341 -9.82 -15.42 30.76
C THR A 341 -11.26 -14.92 30.69
N PHE A 342 -12.15 -15.58 31.42
CA PHE A 342 -13.58 -15.26 31.46
C PHE A 342 -13.92 -14.47 32.74
N ALA A 343 -14.72 -13.42 32.61
CA ALA A 343 -15.22 -12.64 33.74
C ALA A 343 -16.68 -12.21 33.53
N GLY A 344 -17.40 -11.98 34.62
CA GLY A 344 -18.82 -11.58 34.59
C GLY A 344 -19.74 -12.73 34.96
N PHE A 345 -20.85 -12.89 34.24
CA PHE A 345 -21.96 -13.76 34.62
C PHE A 345 -22.32 -14.81 33.55
N VAL A 346 -22.80 -15.96 34.01
CA VAL A 346 -23.39 -17.04 33.19
C VAL A 346 -24.73 -17.50 33.79
N PRO A 347 -25.70 -17.94 32.96
CA PRO A 347 -27.07 -18.25 33.40
C PRO A 347 -27.15 -19.40 34.42
N ASP A 348 -26.28 -20.40 34.28
CA ASP A 348 -26.31 -21.63 35.07
C ASP A 348 -24.92 -22.30 35.15
N THR A 349 -24.84 -23.33 35.99
CA THR A 349 -23.62 -24.12 36.22
C THR A 349 -23.19 -24.90 34.97
N ALA A 350 -24.13 -25.40 34.16
CA ALA A 350 -23.80 -26.17 32.97
C ALA A 350 -23.05 -25.32 31.93
N THR A 351 -23.50 -24.08 31.74
CA THR A 351 -22.85 -23.07 30.90
C THR A 351 -21.45 -22.73 31.43
N ARG A 352 -21.31 -22.51 32.74
CA ARG A 352 -20.00 -22.25 33.36
C ARG A 352 -19.02 -23.41 33.12
N ASP A 353 -19.49 -24.63 33.32
CA ASP A 353 -18.66 -25.84 33.24
C ASP A 353 -18.31 -26.19 31.79
N ARG A 354 -19.19 -25.87 30.81
CA ARG A 354 -18.88 -25.87 29.37
C ARG A 354 -17.72 -24.93 29.05
N LEU A 355 -17.74 -23.70 29.56
CA LEU A 355 -16.65 -22.73 29.34
C LEU A 355 -15.34 -23.17 30.03
N ALA A 356 -15.44 -23.77 31.22
CA ALA A 356 -14.28 -24.32 31.94
C ALA A 356 -13.62 -25.51 31.22
N ALA A 357 -14.35 -26.22 30.36
CA ALA A 357 -13.84 -27.34 29.56
C ALA A 357 -13.07 -26.91 28.29
N LEU A 358 -13.08 -25.62 27.94
CA LEU A 358 -12.32 -25.10 26.81
C LEU A 358 -10.81 -25.09 27.13
N ALA A 359 -9.98 -25.39 26.14
CA ALA A 359 -8.52 -25.38 26.31
C ALA A 359 -8.04 -23.97 26.69
N GLY A 360 -7.20 -23.88 27.73
CA GLY A 360 -6.65 -22.62 28.22
C GLY A 360 -7.64 -21.70 28.97
N ALA A 361 -8.85 -22.17 29.29
CA ALA A 361 -9.87 -21.38 29.96
C ALA A 361 -9.61 -21.16 31.46
N ASP A 362 -9.75 -19.91 31.89
CA ASP A 362 -9.74 -19.46 33.28
C ASP A 362 -11.08 -18.79 33.58
N VAL A 363 -11.97 -19.54 34.24
CA VAL A 363 -13.32 -19.09 34.64
C VAL A 363 -13.40 -18.62 36.10
N ALA A 364 -12.26 -18.36 36.76
CA ALA A 364 -12.22 -18.03 38.18
C ALA A 364 -12.97 -16.73 38.55
N LYS A 365 -13.24 -15.85 37.57
CA LYS A 365 -13.99 -14.60 37.72
C LYS A 365 -15.43 -14.68 37.17
N VAL A 366 -15.92 -15.88 36.85
CA VAL A 366 -17.29 -16.11 36.36
C VAL A 366 -18.21 -16.47 37.53
N SER A 367 -19.30 -15.71 37.68
CA SER A 367 -20.34 -15.93 38.69
C SER A 367 -21.65 -16.41 38.05
N LEU A 368 -22.49 -17.11 38.83
CA LEU A 368 -23.84 -17.47 38.39
C LEU A 368 -24.79 -16.27 38.57
N GLY A 369 -25.63 -16.00 37.58
CA GLY A 369 -26.65 -14.96 37.64
C GLY A 369 -27.75 -15.21 36.62
N ARG A 370 -28.97 -14.72 36.87
CA ARG A 370 -30.09 -14.78 35.92
C ARG A 370 -30.22 -13.47 35.15
N GLY A 371 -30.85 -13.51 33.96
CA GLY A 371 -30.99 -12.32 33.10
C GLY A 371 -30.09 -12.32 31.85
N ALA A 372 -29.50 -13.45 31.50
CA ALA A 372 -28.84 -13.63 30.21
C ALA A 372 -29.83 -13.40 29.05
N PRO A 373 -29.41 -12.82 27.91
CA PRO A 373 -30.26 -12.66 26.72
C PRO A 373 -30.66 -14.02 26.13
N ASP A 374 -31.80 -14.09 25.43
CA ASP A 374 -32.35 -15.32 24.82
C ASP A 374 -31.37 -16.07 23.89
N ARG A 375 -30.37 -15.38 23.35
CA ARG A 375 -29.33 -15.94 22.46
C ARG A 375 -27.92 -15.89 23.04
N PHE A 376 -27.80 -15.90 24.38
CA PHE A 376 -26.53 -15.85 25.10
C PHE A 376 -25.48 -16.82 24.55
N GLU A 377 -25.79 -18.12 24.49
CA GLU A 377 -24.84 -19.12 23.97
C GLU A 377 -24.39 -18.82 22.54
N SER A 378 -25.32 -18.44 21.64
CA SER A 378 -24.97 -18.09 20.26
C SER A 378 -24.07 -16.86 20.18
N GLY A 379 -24.25 -15.89 21.06
CA GLY A 379 -23.37 -14.72 21.17
C GLY A 379 -21.98 -15.08 21.68
N VAL A 380 -21.88 -15.95 22.68
CA VAL A 380 -20.61 -16.46 23.22
C VAL A 380 -19.87 -17.31 22.18
N ASP A 381 -20.57 -18.18 21.46
CA ASP A 381 -19.97 -19.01 20.41
C ASP A 381 -19.49 -18.16 19.21
N PHE A 382 -20.23 -17.11 18.82
CA PHE A 382 -19.76 -16.11 17.86
C PHE A 382 -18.46 -15.42 18.34
N GLY A 383 -18.43 -14.98 19.61
CA GLY A 383 -17.25 -14.35 20.21
C GLY A 383 -16.04 -15.28 20.26
N LEU A 384 -16.24 -16.55 20.65
CA LEU A 384 -15.20 -17.57 20.70
C LEU A 384 -14.68 -17.94 19.31
N ALA A 385 -15.57 -18.07 18.31
CA ALA A 385 -15.18 -18.35 16.94
C ALA A 385 -14.30 -17.22 16.35
N ALA A 386 -14.66 -15.96 16.60
CA ALA A 386 -13.86 -14.84 16.15
C ALA A 386 -12.54 -14.72 16.93
N LEU A 387 -12.55 -14.91 18.25
CA LEU A 387 -11.34 -14.93 19.10
C LEU A 387 -10.39 -16.09 18.74
N ALA A 388 -10.87 -17.21 18.19
CA ALA A 388 -10.02 -18.31 17.76
C ALA A 388 -9.01 -17.89 16.67
N HIS A 389 -9.33 -16.84 15.90
CA HIS A 389 -8.49 -16.25 14.87
C HIS A 389 -7.71 -15.00 15.33
N LEU A 390 -7.69 -14.71 16.63
CA LEU A 390 -6.93 -13.58 17.19
C LEU A 390 -5.83 -14.11 18.11
N GLY A 391 -4.60 -13.62 17.97
CA GLY A 391 -3.50 -13.98 18.88
C GLY A 391 -3.64 -13.33 20.25
N GLU A 392 -4.20 -12.12 20.27
CA GLU A 392 -4.63 -11.39 21.45
C GLU A 392 -5.95 -10.68 21.13
N GLY A 393 -6.84 -10.56 22.11
CA GLY A 393 -8.12 -9.89 21.87
C GLY A 393 -9.07 -9.94 23.06
N ARG A 394 -10.19 -9.24 22.92
CA ARG A 394 -11.26 -9.18 23.89
C ARG A 394 -12.60 -9.25 23.18
N PHE A 395 -13.47 -10.11 23.70
CA PHE A 395 -14.88 -10.13 23.40
C PHE A 395 -15.68 -9.71 24.64
N GLU A 396 -16.75 -8.95 24.45
CA GLU A 396 -17.68 -8.59 25.52
C GLU A 396 -19.13 -8.67 25.03
N LEU A 397 -19.97 -9.38 25.78
CA LEU A 397 -21.41 -9.43 25.61
C LEU A 397 -22.03 -8.69 26.80
N LYS A 398 -22.59 -7.50 26.57
CA LYS A 398 -23.30 -6.70 27.57
C LYS A 398 -24.77 -6.55 27.17
N GLY A 399 -25.67 -7.23 27.89
CA GLY A 399 -27.08 -7.32 27.52
C GLY A 399 -27.24 -8.01 26.16
N THR A 400 -27.66 -7.26 25.14
CA THR A 400 -27.73 -7.75 23.74
C THR A 400 -26.61 -7.18 22.84
N MET A 401 -25.72 -6.35 23.38
CA MET A 401 -24.63 -5.72 22.64
C MET A 401 -23.37 -6.58 22.70
N LEU A 402 -22.79 -6.85 21.53
CA LEU A 402 -21.51 -7.52 21.35
C LEU A 402 -20.43 -6.47 21.01
N SER A 403 -19.26 -6.59 21.61
CA SER A 403 -18.05 -5.93 21.13
C SER A 403 -16.93 -6.96 20.96
N LEU A 404 -16.09 -6.73 19.96
CA LEU A 404 -14.92 -7.55 19.65
C LEU A 404 -13.76 -6.64 19.26
N GLY A 405 -12.58 -6.90 19.82
CA GLY A 405 -11.35 -6.25 19.39
C GLY A 405 -10.15 -7.15 19.59
N GLY A 406 -9.08 -6.94 18.83
CA GLY A 406 -7.86 -7.73 18.97
C GLY A 406 -7.01 -7.76 17.72
N ARG A 407 -5.90 -8.49 17.80
CA ARG A 407 -4.89 -8.62 16.75
C ARG A 407 -4.79 -10.07 16.27
N ALA A 408 -4.88 -10.27 14.97
CA ALA A 408 -4.70 -11.57 14.34
C ALA A 408 -3.23 -12.03 14.39
N GLY A 409 -3.01 -13.34 14.58
CA GLY A 409 -1.67 -13.94 14.53
C GLY A 409 -1.12 -14.09 13.12
N THR A 410 -2.00 -14.33 12.13
CA THR A 410 -1.66 -14.42 10.70
C THR A 410 -2.66 -13.67 9.84
N VAL A 411 -2.34 -13.43 8.57
CA VAL A 411 -3.28 -12.79 7.62
C VAL A 411 -4.46 -13.71 7.31
N ALA A 412 -4.23 -15.02 7.27
CA ALA A 412 -5.32 -15.99 7.07
C ALA A 412 -6.33 -15.92 8.20
N ASP A 413 -5.85 -15.82 9.45
CA ASP A 413 -6.70 -15.63 10.63
C ASP A 413 -7.40 -14.26 10.61
N PHE A 414 -6.71 -13.18 10.22
CA PHE A 414 -7.34 -11.86 10.09
C PHE A 414 -8.53 -11.89 9.11
N LYS A 415 -8.35 -12.52 7.95
CA LYS A 415 -9.41 -12.70 6.95
C LYS A 415 -10.56 -13.57 7.47
N ALA A 416 -10.27 -14.62 8.24
CA ALA A 416 -11.28 -15.47 8.87
C ALA A 416 -12.09 -14.72 9.96
N ALA A 417 -11.41 -13.95 10.81
CA ALA A 417 -12.07 -13.10 11.83
C ALA A 417 -12.96 -12.03 11.18
N LEU A 418 -12.51 -11.40 10.09
CA LEU A 418 -13.32 -10.47 9.30
C LEU A 418 -14.53 -11.14 8.65
N ALA A 419 -14.40 -12.36 8.14
CA ALA A 419 -15.52 -13.11 7.56
C ALA A 419 -16.61 -13.38 8.61
N ILE A 420 -16.23 -13.85 9.81
CA ILE A 420 -17.17 -14.07 10.93
C ILE A 420 -17.89 -12.77 11.30
N VAL A 421 -17.17 -11.65 11.38
CA VAL A 421 -17.77 -10.32 11.65
C VAL A 421 -18.71 -9.88 10.52
N ALA A 422 -18.38 -10.17 9.26
CA ALA A 422 -19.17 -9.80 8.08
C ALA A 422 -20.45 -10.62 7.90
N GLU A 423 -20.50 -11.86 8.40
CA GLU A 423 -21.75 -12.65 8.51
C GLU A 423 -22.77 -11.99 9.46
N GLY A 424 -22.29 -11.16 10.38
CA GLY A 424 -23.10 -10.36 11.31
C GLY A 424 -23.40 -11.05 12.64
N ALA A 425 -23.94 -10.28 13.58
CA ALA A 425 -24.33 -10.79 14.89
C ALA A 425 -25.47 -11.82 14.80
N PRO A 426 -25.51 -12.85 15.67
CA PRO A 426 -26.64 -13.76 15.77
C PRO A 426 -27.97 -13.00 15.99
N GLN A 427 -29.05 -13.48 15.39
CA GLN A 427 -30.37 -12.82 15.45
C GLN A 427 -30.79 -12.47 16.90
N GLY A 428 -31.13 -11.19 17.14
CA GLY A 428 -31.49 -10.68 18.47
C GLY A 428 -30.31 -10.09 19.26
N LEU A 429 -29.08 -10.21 18.76
CA LEU A 429 -27.89 -9.52 19.28
C LEU A 429 -27.44 -8.44 18.28
N THR A 430 -26.68 -7.46 18.74
CA THR A 430 -26.15 -6.35 17.92
C THR A 430 -24.65 -6.21 18.11
N LEU A 431 -23.87 -6.27 17.02
CA LEU A 431 -22.44 -5.99 17.06
C LEU A 431 -22.24 -4.47 17.12
N ALA A 432 -21.94 -3.95 18.30
CA ALA A 432 -21.78 -2.52 18.57
C ALA A 432 -20.40 -1.98 18.15
N ALA A 433 -19.36 -2.82 18.22
CA ALA A 433 -18.01 -2.47 17.77
C ALA A 433 -17.22 -3.72 17.35
N ALA A 434 -16.47 -3.61 16.26
CA ALA A 434 -15.48 -4.59 15.82
C ALA A 434 -14.16 -3.87 15.47
N GLN A 435 -13.13 -4.04 16.29
CA GLN A 435 -11.80 -3.42 16.13
C GLN A 435 -10.75 -4.50 15.92
N LEU A 436 -10.76 -5.09 14.72
CA LEU A 436 -9.82 -6.12 14.33
C LEU A 436 -8.57 -5.51 13.70
N HIS A 437 -7.40 -5.86 14.22
CA HIS A 437 -6.10 -5.49 13.69
C HIS A 437 -5.43 -6.68 12.98
N PRO A 438 -4.78 -6.45 11.83
CA PRO A 438 -4.01 -7.50 11.15
C PRO A 438 -2.72 -7.83 11.93
N PRO A 439 -2.00 -8.92 11.57
CA PRO A 439 -0.67 -9.18 12.15
C PRO A 439 0.31 -8.04 11.87
N VAL A 440 1.32 -7.88 12.71
CA VAL A 440 2.44 -6.96 12.43
C VAL A 440 3.43 -7.66 11.49
N ALA A 441 3.66 -7.10 10.31
CA ALA A 441 4.73 -7.56 9.42
C ALA A 441 6.07 -6.96 9.86
N ASN A 442 7.08 -7.81 10.01
CA ASN A 442 8.44 -7.40 10.37
C ASN A 442 9.48 -8.29 9.64
N PRO A 443 10.18 -7.78 8.61
CA PRO A 443 10.03 -6.45 8.01
C PRO A 443 8.70 -6.29 7.26
N PHE A 444 8.14 -5.08 7.26
CA PHE A 444 7.01 -4.72 6.39
C PHE A 444 7.53 -4.46 4.97
N THR A 445 7.40 -5.44 4.07
CA THR A 445 7.83 -5.32 2.67
C THR A 445 6.65 -5.05 1.73
N TRP A 446 6.88 -4.29 0.66
CA TRP A 446 5.87 -4.06 -0.39
C TRP A 446 6.55 -3.86 -1.74
N SER A 447 5.88 -4.26 -2.83
CA SER A 447 6.36 -3.98 -4.18
C SER A 447 5.25 -3.80 -5.21
N ALA A 448 5.56 -3.01 -6.23
CA ALA A 448 4.79 -2.87 -7.46
C ALA A 448 5.72 -3.08 -8.66
N THR A 449 5.51 -4.15 -9.42
CA THR A 449 6.29 -4.48 -10.62
C THR A 449 5.46 -4.23 -11.87
N LYS A 450 5.96 -3.42 -12.80
CA LYS A 450 5.42 -3.19 -14.14
C LYS A 450 6.21 -4.02 -15.16
N ALA A 451 5.56 -4.96 -15.82
CA ALA A 451 6.13 -5.74 -16.91
C ALA A 451 6.17 -4.94 -18.23
N GLU A 452 6.99 -5.36 -19.19
CA GLU A 452 7.07 -4.76 -20.54
C GLU A 452 5.73 -4.76 -21.30
N SER A 453 4.79 -5.64 -20.93
CA SER A 453 3.41 -5.64 -21.44
C SER A 453 2.57 -4.45 -20.94
N GLY A 454 3.12 -3.60 -20.08
CA GLY A 454 2.44 -2.52 -19.38
C GLY A 454 1.54 -2.96 -18.23
N GLN A 455 1.48 -4.27 -17.93
CA GLN A 455 0.75 -4.80 -16.78
C GLN A 455 1.53 -4.60 -15.48
N THR A 456 0.83 -4.23 -14.40
CA THR A 456 1.41 -4.06 -13.07
C THR A 456 0.90 -5.14 -12.11
N THR A 457 1.79 -5.67 -11.28
CA THR A 457 1.46 -6.57 -10.17
C THR A 457 1.86 -5.98 -8.84
N LEU A 458 0.99 -6.09 -7.83
CA LEU A 458 1.25 -5.69 -6.45
C LEU A 458 1.52 -6.91 -5.57
N SER A 459 2.48 -6.81 -4.64
CA SER A 459 2.77 -7.87 -3.66
C SER A 459 3.36 -7.34 -2.36
N GLY A 460 3.45 -8.19 -1.33
CA GLY A 460 3.92 -7.82 0.00
C GLY A 460 2.76 -7.42 0.92
N PHE A 461 2.91 -6.33 1.66
CA PHE A 461 1.98 -5.89 2.68
C PHE A 461 1.44 -4.48 2.44
N VAL A 462 0.22 -4.23 2.91
CA VAL A 462 -0.44 -2.92 2.92
C VAL A 462 -1.02 -2.65 4.32
N PRO A 463 -1.13 -1.38 4.77
CA PRO A 463 -1.62 -1.10 6.13
C PRO A 463 -3.10 -1.46 6.30
N ASP A 464 -3.92 -1.14 5.31
CA ASP A 464 -5.36 -1.39 5.31
C ASP A 464 -5.93 -1.48 3.87
N GLU A 465 -7.19 -1.90 3.79
CA GLU A 465 -7.92 -2.08 2.53
C GLU A 465 -8.24 -0.77 1.79
N ALA A 466 -8.38 0.35 2.50
CA ALA A 466 -8.64 1.65 1.89
C ALA A 466 -7.39 2.19 1.18
N ILE A 467 -6.22 2.01 1.78
CA ILE A 467 -4.91 2.29 1.15
C ILE A 467 -4.68 1.34 -0.02
N ARG A 468 -4.97 0.04 0.11
CA ARG A 468 -4.90 -0.92 -1.01
C ARG A 468 -5.74 -0.44 -2.21
N SER A 469 -6.99 -0.08 -1.95
CA SER A 469 -7.92 0.47 -2.95
C SER A 469 -7.44 1.78 -3.57
N ALA A 470 -6.84 2.68 -2.77
CA ALA A 470 -6.28 3.94 -3.25
C ALA A 470 -5.04 3.74 -4.16
N LEU A 471 -4.21 2.72 -3.87
CA LEU A 471 -3.09 2.34 -4.73
C LEU A 471 -3.56 1.66 -6.02
N HIS A 472 -4.61 0.83 -5.98
CA HIS A 472 -5.23 0.27 -7.19
C HIS A 472 -5.70 1.38 -8.14
N ALA A 473 -6.36 2.42 -7.60
CA ALA A 473 -6.84 3.56 -8.40
C ALA A 473 -5.72 4.39 -9.07
N LYS A 474 -4.45 4.21 -8.66
CA LYS A 474 -3.27 4.81 -9.31
C LYS A 474 -2.68 3.95 -10.44
N ILE A 475 -3.14 2.71 -10.62
CA ILE A 475 -2.57 1.73 -11.54
C ILE A 475 -3.55 1.46 -12.69
N ALA A 476 -3.20 1.89 -13.90
CA ALA A 476 -4.09 1.77 -15.06
C ALA A 476 -4.33 0.31 -15.51
N ASN A 477 -3.32 -0.56 -15.41
CA ASN A 477 -3.34 -1.94 -15.91
C ASN A 477 -2.93 -2.93 -14.80
N LEU A 478 -3.66 -2.97 -13.70
CA LEU A 478 -3.42 -3.94 -12.63
C LEU A 478 -3.79 -5.35 -13.10
N ALA A 479 -2.82 -6.27 -13.12
CA ALA A 479 -3.02 -7.67 -13.53
C ALA A 479 -3.29 -8.59 -12.34
N THR A 480 -2.48 -8.46 -11.28
CA THR A 480 -2.60 -9.26 -10.05
C THR A 480 -2.27 -8.39 -8.85
N ASP A 481 -3.05 -8.52 -7.79
CA ASP A 481 -2.71 -8.01 -6.46
C ASP A 481 -2.68 -9.16 -5.46
N THR A 482 -1.50 -9.39 -4.88
CA THR A 482 -1.29 -10.33 -3.78
C THR A 482 -0.82 -9.60 -2.52
N ALA A 483 -1.05 -8.29 -2.40
CA ALA A 483 -0.68 -7.53 -1.22
C ALA A 483 -1.68 -7.78 -0.09
N ASP A 484 -1.17 -8.18 1.07
CA ASP A 484 -1.94 -8.59 2.23
C ASP A 484 -2.00 -7.51 3.32
N PRO A 485 -3.13 -7.33 4.03
CA PRO A 485 -3.22 -6.36 5.12
C PRO A 485 -2.33 -6.77 6.31
N ALA A 486 -1.45 -5.86 6.76
CA ALA A 486 -0.59 -6.00 7.92
C ALA A 486 -0.26 -4.65 8.57
N ASP A 487 -0.08 -4.65 9.89
CA ASP A 487 0.48 -3.50 10.63
C ASP A 487 2.02 -3.47 10.46
N GLY A 488 2.65 -2.36 10.80
CA GLY A 488 4.12 -2.19 10.72
C GLY A 488 4.60 -1.33 9.55
N ALA A 489 3.69 -0.80 8.73
CA ALA A 489 4.01 0.15 7.68
C ALA A 489 4.62 1.45 8.25
N PRO A 490 5.57 2.11 7.55
CA PRO A 490 6.06 3.42 7.95
C PRO A 490 4.96 4.48 7.80
N GLY A 491 4.93 5.48 8.68
CA GLY A 491 3.85 6.49 8.74
C GLY A 491 3.65 7.34 7.46
N ASN A 492 4.59 7.30 6.53
CA ASN A 492 4.51 7.96 5.22
C ASN A 492 4.11 7.01 4.06
N PHE A 493 3.88 5.71 4.33
CA PHE A 493 3.70 4.65 3.32
C PHE A 493 2.72 5.04 2.21
N ALA A 494 1.49 5.42 2.53
CA ALA A 494 0.45 5.69 1.53
C ALA A 494 0.84 6.81 0.54
N ARG A 495 1.44 7.89 1.05
CA ARG A 495 1.95 9.00 0.22
C ARG A 495 3.11 8.53 -0.67
N PHE A 496 4.02 7.75 -0.10
CA PHE A 496 5.25 7.30 -0.74
C PHE A 496 4.98 6.25 -1.82
N ALA A 497 4.17 5.23 -1.53
CA ALA A 497 3.66 4.27 -2.51
C ALA A 497 2.95 4.99 -3.68
N ALA A 498 2.02 5.91 -3.39
CA ALA A 498 1.30 6.64 -4.43
C ALA A 498 2.22 7.51 -5.31
N LYS A 499 3.23 8.16 -4.74
CA LYS A 499 4.22 8.97 -5.48
C LYS A 499 5.19 8.11 -6.29
N GLY A 500 5.63 6.97 -5.76
CA GLY A 500 6.43 6.00 -6.51
C GLY A 500 5.65 5.41 -7.70
N LEU A 501 4.35 5.13 -7.54
CA LEU A 501 3.50 4.64 -8.64
C LEU A 501 3.34 5.68 -9.77
N GLU A 502 3.32 6.97 -9.45
CA GLU A 502 3.32 8.04 -10.46
C GLU A 502 4.61 8.06 -11.30
N VAL A 503 5.77 7.72 -10.71
CA VAL A 503 7.04 7.56 -11.45
C VAL A 503 7.06 6.23 -12.23
N LEU A 504 6.66 5.12 -11.60
CA LEU A 504 6.59 3.80 -12.25
C LEU A 504 5.66 3.79 -13.49
N ALA A 505 4.63 4.63 -13.49
CA ALA A 505 3.75 4.79 -14.64
C ALA A 505 4.48 5.32 -15.89
N LEU A 506 5.54 6.12 -15.73
CA LEU A 506 6.35 6.71 -16.81
C LEU A 506 7.42 5.76 -17.37
N LEU A 507 7.80 4.73 -16.61
CA LEU A 507 8.73 3.68 -17.06
C LEU A 507 8.03 2.70 -17.99
N ASP A 508 8.74 2.04 -18.89
CA ASP A 508 8.15 1.02 -19.76
C ASP A 508 8.04 -0.34 -19.06
N SER A 509 9.06 -0.68 -18.26
CA SER A 509 9.05 -1.75 -17.27
C SER A 509 9.84 -1.33 -16.03
N GLY A 510 9.62 -1.98 -14.89
CA GLY A 510 10.36 -1.68 -13.66
C GLY A 510 9.73 -2.23 -12.40
N THR A 511 10.40 -2.08 -11.26
CA THR A 511 9.87 -2.40 -9.94
C THR A 511 10.10 -1.25 -8.97
N LEU A 512 9.03 -0.87 -8.29
CA LEU A 512 9.04 -0.06 -7.09
C LEU A 512 9.03 -0.99 -5.87
N THR A 513 9.97 -0.84 -4.94
CA THR A 513 10.05 -1.65 -3.71
C THR A 513 10.12 -0.80 -2.46
N PHE A 514 9.61 -1.37 -1.36
CA PHE A 514 9.94 -1.01 0.01
C PHE A 514 10.42 -2.29 0.73
N ASP A 515 11.65 -2.29 1.23
CA ASP A 515 12.31 -3.48 1.81
C ASP A 515 12.09 -3.65 3.34
N GLY A 516 11.34 -2.73 3.95
CA GLY A 516 11.17 -2.61 5.40
C GLY A 516 11.88 -1.39 6.00
N ALA A 517 12.85 -0.80 5.30
CA ALA A 517 13.57 0.40 5.72
C ALA A 517 13.69 1.44 4.59
N ASN A 518 14.04 1.00 3.38
CA ASN A 518 14.36 1.84 2.23
C ASN A 518 13.34 1.65 1.11
N TRP A 519 13.15 2.72 0.35
CA TRP A 519 12.40 2.71 -0.91
C TRP A 519 13.38 2.71 -2.09
N ALA A 520 13.09 1.92 -3.12
CA ALA A 520 13.83 1.91 -4.37
C ALA A 520 12.90 1.88 -5.57
N ILE A 521 13.32 2.51 -6.67
CA ILE A 521 12.74 2.30 -7.99
C ILE A 521 13.85 1.86 -8.94
N ASP A 522 13.61 0.75 -9.63
CA ASP A 522 14.46 0.17 -10.68
C ASP A 522 13.60 0.02 -11.94
N GLY A 523 14.13 0.27 -13.13
CA GLY A 523 13.39 -0.04 -14.36
C GLY A 523 14.00 0.48 -15.64
N ALA A 524 13.31 0.26 -16.75
CA ALA A 524 13.76 0.61 -18.09
C ALA A 524 12.78 1.53 -18.82
N VAL A 525 13.32 2.30 -19.77
CA VAL A 525 12.56 3.16 -20.70
C VAL A 525 12.97 2.88 -22.14
N ASP A 526 12.05 3.13 -23.08
CA ASP A 526 12.30 3.01 -24.53
C ASP A 526 13.07 4.19 -25.14
N SER A 527 13.24 5.28 -24.39
CA SER A 527 13.78 6.54 -24.90
C SER A 527 14.35 7.43 -23.78
N ALA A 528 15.40 8.18 -24.11
CA ALA A 528 15.99 9.18 -23.21
C ALA A 528 14.97 10.24 -22.75
N LYS A 529 13.97 10.55 -23.60
CA LYS A 529 12.88 11.47 -23.26
C LYS A 529 11.99 10.95 -22.12
N LYS A 530 11.63 9.66 -22.10
CA LYS A 530 10.90 9.05 -20.99
C LYS A 530 11.76 8.96 -19.73
N GLY A 531 13.02 8.58 -19.86
CA GLY A 531 13.95 8.50 -18.73
C GLY A 531 14.12 9.86 -18.01
N PHE A 532 14.20 10.95 -18.78
CA PHE A 532 14.19 12.31 -18.22
C PHE A 532 12.86 12.67 -17.55
N ALA A 533 11.72 12.36 -18.17
CA ALA A 533 10.41 12.63 -17.57
C ALA A 533 10.21 11.88 -16.23
N ALA A 534 10.72 10.65 -16.12
CA ALA A 534 10.71 9.89 -14.87
C ALA A 534 11.60 10.53 -13.79
N ASP A 535 12.79 11.02 -14.13
CA ASP A 535 13.71 11.67 -13.18
C ASP A 535 13.19 13.02 -12.66
N VAL A 536 12.52 13.79 -13.54
CA VAL A 536 11.81 15.01 -13.15
C VAL A 536 10.67 14.67 -12.17
N ALA A 537 9.81 13.71 -12.52
CA ALA A 537 8.70 13.30 -11.65
C ALA A 537 9.18 12.77 -10.28
N TYR A 538 10.26 11.99 -10.27
CA TYR A 538 10.91 11.49 -9.06
C TYR A 538 11.46 12.62 -8.17
N SER A 539 12.03 13.66 -8.79
CA SER A 539 12.59 14.81 -8.09
C SER A 539 11.50 15.77 -7.58
N GLU A 540 10.49 16.11 -8.38
CA GLU A 540 9.33 16.92 -7.99
C GLU A 540 8.48 16.26 -6.90
N ALA A 541 8.41 14.93 -6.89
CA ALA A 541 7.76 14.17 -5.81
C ALA A 541 8.51 14.23 -4.46
N GLY A 542 9.74 14.76 -4.44
CA GLY A 542 10.59 14.85 -3.24
C GLY A 542 11.18 13.50 -2.81
N LEU A 543 11.21 12.50 -3.70
CA LEU A 543 11.67 11.15 -3.36
C LEU A 543 13.20 11.09 -3.23
N ARG A 544 13.91 11.86 -4.07
CA ARG A 544 15.37 12.04 -4.01
C ARG A 544 15.83 12.60 -2.65
N THR A 545 15.12 13.60 -2.11
CA THR A 545 15.41 14.18 -0.78
C THR A 545 14.95 13.30 0.38
N ALA A 546 14.06 12.32 0.12
CA ALA A 546 13.67 11.30 1.07
C ALA A 546 14.64 10.09 1.12
N GLY A 547 15.77 10.14 0.42
CA GLY A 547 16.81 9.09 0.45
C GLY A 547 16.46 7.82 -0.33
N TRP A 548 15.52 7.90 -1.27
CA TRP A 548 15.17 6.76 -2.12
C TRP A 548 16.32 6.37 -3.06
N THR A 549 16.42 5.09 -3.40
CA THR A 549 17.27 4.61 -4.51
C THR A 549 16.53 4.76 -5.84
N TYR A 550 17.23 5.19 -6.89
CA TYR A 550 16.68 5.39 -8.23
C TYR A 550 17.68 4.91 -9.28
N ASP A 551 17.32 3.85 -10.00
CA ASP A 551 18.08 3.35 -11.15
C ASP A 551 17.14 3.15 -12.34
N VAL A 552 17.27 4.01 -13.36
CA VAL A 552 16.44 3.92 -14.57
C VAL A 552 17.35 3.75 -15.78
N HIS A 553 17.29 2.55 -16.35
CA HIS A 553 18.09 2.13 -17.49
C HIS A 553 17.51 2.73 -18.78
N LEU A 554 18.33 3.55 -19.43
CA LEU A 554 18.04 4.02 -20.78
C LEU A 554 18.09 2.86 -21.79
N PRO A 555 17.40 2.99 -22.94
CA PRO A 555 17.57 2.02 -24.01
C PRO A 555 19.04 2.04 -24.42
N LYS A 556 19.67 0.86 -24.49
CA LYS A 556 21.05 0.76 -24.99
C LYS A 556 21.11 1.49 -26.34
N PRO A 557 21.94 2.53 -26.51
CA PRO A 557 22.01 3.28 -27.75
C PRO A 557 22.16 2.29 -28.90
N ALA A 558 21.30 2.41 -29.90
CA ALA A 558 21.28 1.48 -31.03
C ALA A 558 22.71 1.36 -31.55
N ALA A 559 23.31 0.18 -31.37
CA ALA A 559 24.73 0.02 -31.60
C ALA A 559 24.97 0.29 -33.09
N ARG A 560 25.53 1.46 -33.40
CA ARG A 560 26.05 1.73 -34.75
C ARG A 560 26.97 0.55 -35.03
N PRO A 561 26.68 -0.29 -36.05
CA PRO A 561 27.42 -1.53 -36.24
C PRO A 561 28.88 -1.16 -36.37
N ALA A 562 29.69 -1.61 -35.39
CA ALA A 562 31.10 -1.26 -35.33
C ALA A 562 31.70 -1.70 -36.66
N LEU A 563 32.14 -0.73 -37.45
CA LEU A 563 32.62 -1.00 -38.81
C LEU A 563 33.74 -2.04 -38.69
N PRO A 564 33.67 -3.16 -39.44
CA PRO A 564 34.66 -4.21 -39.31
C PRO A 564 36.04 -3.61 -39.53
N VAL A 565 36.97 -3.87 -38.61
CA VAL A 565 38.35 -3.38 -38.72
C VAL A 565 39.07 -4.25 -39.74
N ILE A 566 39.34 -3.69 -40.91
CA ILE A 566 39.89 -4.40 -42.05
C ILE A 566 41.42 -4.29 -42.04
N ALA A 567 42.10 -5.41 -41.85
CA ALA A 567 43.55 -5.50 -41.88
C ALA A 567 43.99 -6.70 -42.76
N PRO A 568 44.78 -6.50 -43.82
CA PRO A 568 45.17 -5.20 -44.40
C PRO A 568 43.95 -4.47 -44.98
N TYR A 569 43.90 -3.13 -44.86
CA TYR A 569 42.83 -2.33 -45.46
C TYR A 569 42.91 -2.41 -46.99
N VAL A 570 41.83 -2.79 -47.67
CA VAL A 570 41.82 -2.95 -49.13
C VAL A 570 40.74 -2.09 -49.76
N TRP A 571 41.15 -1.27 -50.73
CA TRP A 571 40.27 -0.47 -51.55
C TRP A 571 40.83 -0.42 -52.98
N ARG A 572 39.95 -0.42 -54.00
CA ARG A 572 40.36 -0.43 -55.40
C ARG A 572 39.42 0.42 -56.25
N ALA A 573 40.02 1.26 -57.09
CA ALA A 573 39.37 1.86 -58.25
C ALA A 573 39.92 1.22 -59.53
N GLN A 574 39.06 1.01 -60.53
CA GLN A 574 39.45 0.48 -61.83
C GLN A 574 38.76 1.28 -62.94
N LYS A 575 39.50 1.58 -64.00
CA LYS A 575 39.01 2.23 -65.22
C LYS A 575 39.21 1.27 -66.40
N SER A 576 38.14 0.85 -67.06
CA SER A 576 38.18 -0.02 -68.24
C SER A 576 38.42 0.77 -69.53
N ALA A 577 38.85 0.08 -70.59
CA ALA A 577 39.10 0.68 -71.93
C ALA A 577 37.91 1.43 -72.54
N ASP A 578 36.68 1.16 -72.12
CA ASP A 578 35.47 1.90 -72.53
C ASP A 578 35.20 3.15 -71.66
N GLY A 579 36.14 3.52 -70.78
CA GLY A 579 36.12 4.72 -69.95
C GLY A 579 35.26 4.64 -68.69
N LYS A 580 34.64 3.49 -68.39
CA LYS A 580 33.86 3.31 -67.16
C LYS A 580 34.78 3.15 -65.95
N LEU A 581 34.42 3.81 -64.84
CA LEU A 581 35.05 3.57 -63.55
C LEU A 581 34.20 2.64 -62.68
N SER A 582 34.86 1.90 -61.79
CA SER A 582 34.25 1.17 -60.69
C SER A 582 35.07 1.29 -59.42
N PHE A 583 34.40 1.37 -58.27
CA PHE A 583 35.01 1.40 -56.94
C PHE A 583 34.60 0.16 -56.14
N SER A 584 35.55 -0.46 -55.44
CA SER A 584 35.33 -1.69 -54.68
C SER A 584 36.25 -1.78 -53.46
N GLY A 585 35.92 -2.66 -52.51
CA GLY A 585 36.61 -2.75 -51.22
C GLY A 585 35.99 -1.84 -50.17
N PHE A 586 36.79 -1.40 -49.20
CA PHE A 586 36.30 -0.72 -48.01
C PHE A 586 36.57 0.78 -48.02
N VAL A 587 35.66 1.55 -47.42
CA VAL A 587 35.78 3.01 -47.24
C VAL A 587 35.41 3.40 -45.80
N PRO A 588 36.04 4.44 -45.21
CA PRO A 588 35.90 4.72 -43.78
C PRO A 588 34.56 5.37 -43.39
N ALA A 589 33.88 6.04 -44.32
CA ALA A 589 32.60 6.71 -44.09
C ALA A 589 31.82 6.94 -45.39
N GLU A 590 30.49 7.05 -45.30
CA GLU A 590 29.64 7.42 -46.44
C GLU A 590 29.98 8.80 -47.02
N ALA A 591 30.53 9.71 -46.21
CA ALA A 591 31.02 10.99 -46.68
C ALA A 591 32.07 10.83 -47.79
N PHE A 592 32.95 9.83 -47.66
CA PHE A 592 33.91 9.50 -48.72
C PHE A 592 33.22 8.93 -49.96
N GLN A 593 32.18 8.09 -49.82
CA GLN A 593 31.40 7.62 -50.98
C GLN A 593 30.72 8.79 -51.73
N ARG A 594 30.18 9.77 -51.00
CA ARG A 594 29.58 10.98 -51.61
C ARG A 594 30.64 11.80 -52.37
N VAL A 595 31.83 11.98 -51.81
CA VAL A 595 32.95 12.68 -52.47
C VAL A 595 33.50 11.88 -53.66
N ALA A 596 33.66 10.56 -53.54
CA ALA A 596 34.09 9.70 -54.64
C ALA A 596 33.07 9.68 -55.79
N ARG A 597 31.77 9.73 -55.48
CA ARG A 597 30.70 9.85 -56.49
C ARG A 597 30.62 11.25 -57.11
N SER A 598 30.85 12.34 -56.37
CA SER A 598 30.97 13.67 -57.01
C SER A 598 32.23 13.76 -57.89
N ARG A 599 33.32 13.10 -57.49
CA ARG A 599 34.57 12.92 -58.26
C ARG A 599 34.48 11.93 -59.43
N ALA A 600 33.44 11.10 -59.51
CA ALA A 600 33.20 10.19 -60.63
C ALA A 600 31.72 9.77 -60.69
N PRO A 601 30.81 10.64 -61.18
CA PRO A 601 29.36 10.46 -61.04
C PRO A 601 28.77 9.27 -61.79
N ASN A 602 29.50 8.73 -62.77
CA ASN A 602 29.12 7.55 -63.55
C ASN A 602 29.86 6.27 -63.10
N ALA A 603 30.58 6.29 -61.98
CA ALA A 603 31.30 5.13 -61.48
C ALA A 603 30.35 4.11 -60.82
N LEU A 604 30.59 2.82 -61.11
CA LEU A 604 29.92 1.72 -60.41
C LEU A 604 30.58 1.53 -59.03
N ASP A 605 30.00 2.15 -58.02
CA ASP A 605 30.46 2.09 -56.64
C ASP A 605 29.83 0.91 -55.88
N SER A 606 30.63 -0.12 -55.64
CA SER A 606 30.31 -1.28 -54.80
C SER A 606 31.12 -1.31 -53.50
N THR A 607 31.53 -0.14 -52.98
CA THR A 607 32.29 -0.06 -51.73
C THR A 607 31.41 -0.28 -50.50
N VAL A 608 32.00 -0.82 -49.43
CA VAL A 608 31.33 -1.11 -48.16
C VAL A 608 32.04 -0.34 -47.03
N LEU A 609 31.29 0.07 -45.99
CA LEU A 609 31.88 0.78 -44.85
C LEU A 609 32.78 -0.18 -44.04
N GLY A 610 34.01 0.26 -43.70
CA GLY A 610 34.98 -0.52 -42.94
C GLY A 610 36.02 0.36 -42.24
N ALA A 611 36.39 0.02 -41.01
CA ALA A 611 37.39 0.75 -40.22
C ALA A 611 38.82 0.22 -40.49
N GLY A 612 39.84 0.98 -40.09
CA GLY A 612 41.25 0.62 -40.31
C GLY A 612 41.91 1.24 -41.56
N ALA A 613 41.26 2.24 -42.17
CA ALA A 613 41.86 3.01 -43.25
C ALA A 613 43.15 3.72 -42.77
N PRO A 614 44.22 3.80 -43.59
CA PRO A 614 45.42 4.53 -43.20
C PRO A 614 45.14 6.04 -43.08
N PRO A 615 45.90 6.81 -42.29
CA PRO A 615 45.61 8.23 -42.01
C PRO A 615 45.53 9.12 -43.25
N ASP A 616 46.28 8.78 -44.30
CA ASP A 616 46.32 9.47 -45.60
C ASP A 616 45.27 8.95 -46.59
N PHE A 617 44.38 8.02 -46.20
CA PHE A 617 43.44 7.37 -47.13
C PHE A 617 42.63 8.39 -47.95
N GLY A 618 42.09 9.42 -47.31
CA GLY A 618 41.26 10.41 -47.99
C GLY A 618 42.01 11.18 -49.08
N THR A 619 43.24 11.63 -48.80
CA THR A 619 44.06 12.38 -49.75
C THR A 619 44.65 11.48 -50.83
N SER A 620 45.22 10.33 -50.44
CA SER A 620 45.88 9.40 -51.35
C SER A 620 44.89 8.66 -52.27
N ALA A 621 43.69 8.31 -51.78
CA ALA A 621 42.64 7.74 -52.63
C ALA A 621 42.16 8.76 -53.67
N LEU A 622 41.96 10.03 -53.28
CA LEU A 622 41.52 11.08 -54.19
C LEU A 622 42.59 11.43 -55.24
N ALA A 623 43.84 11.64 -54.83
CA ALA A 623 44.96 11.86 -55.75
C ALA A 623 45.15 10.66 -56.71
N GLY A 624 45.00 9.44 -56.20
CA GLY A 624 45.00 8.23 -57.01
C GLY A 624 43.83 8.14 -58.00
N ILE A 625 42.61 8.52 -57.61
CA ILE A 625 41.44 8.57 -58.50
C ILE A 625 41.68 9.59 -59.62
N ASP A 626 42.20 10.76 -59.29
CA ASP A 626 42.50 11.81 -60.26
C ASP A 626 43.56 11.34 -61.27
N ALA A 627 44.59 10.61 -60.81
CA ALA A 627 45.59 9.96 -61.66
C ALA A 627 45.01 8.80 -62.50
N LEU A 628 44.16 7.95 -61.92
CA LEU A 628 43.49 6.85 -62.63
C LEU A 628 42.50 7.36 -63.70
N MET A 629 41.84 8.49 -63.46
CA MET A 629 40.95 9.11 -64.45
C MET A 629 41.72 9.63 -65.67
N ALA A 630 43.01 9.94 -65.53
CA ALA A 630 43.89 10.42 -66.60
C ALA A 630 44.53 9.29 -67.43
N LEU A 631 44.63 8.07 -66.89
CA LEU A 631 45.01 6.88 -67.65
C LEU A 631 43.92 6.52 -68.67
N ASP A 632 44.27 5.99 -69.85
CA ASP A 632 43.31 5.49 -70.83
C ASP A 632 42.47 4.34 -70.23
N GLU A 633 43.17 3.37 -69.65
CA GLU A 633 42.66 2.29 -68.80
C GLU A 633 43.67 2.00 -67.69
N GLY A 634 43.21 1.46 -66.56
CA GLY A 634 44.11 1.16 -65.45
C GLY A 634 43.43 0.66 -64.18
N SER A 635 44.23 0.44 -63.15
CA SER A 635 43.78 0.12 -61.80
C SER A 635 44.61 0.86 -60.75
N LEU A 636 43.90 1.35 -59.74
CA LEU A 636 44.45 1.91 -58.51
C LEU A 636 44.06 0.98 -57.36
N GLY A 637 45.02 0.48 -56.60
CA GLY A 637 44.76 -0.40 -55.46
C GLY A 637 45.53 0.02 -54.22
N LEU A 638 44.83 0.06 -53.08
CA LEU A 638 45.40 0.09 -51.74
C LEU A 638 45.40 -1.31 -51.15
N ALA A 639 46.53 -1.72 -50.56
CA ALA A 639 46.63 -2.87 -49.68
C ALA A 639 47.43 -2.51 -48.41
N GLY A 640 46.74 -2.40 -47.29
CA GLY A 640 47.29 -1.93 -46.02
C GLY A 640 47.61 -0.44 -46.08
N THR A 641 48.89 -0.12 -46.24
CA THR A 641 49.41 1.24 -46.46
C THR A 641 50.02 1.43 -47.85
N HIS A 642 50.13 0.36 -48.64
CA HIS A 642 50.82 0.38 -49.92
C HIS A 642 49.83 0.63 -51.06
N TRP A 643 50.14 1.62 -51.87
CA TRP A 643 49.36 2.04 -53.03
C TRP A 643 50.01 1.54 -54.32
N THR A 644 49.17 1.14 -55.26
CA THR A 644 49.57 0.64 -56.58
C THR A 644 48.76 1.39 -57.63
N LEU A 645 49.42 1.94 -58.66
CA LEU A 645 48.76 2.52 -59.82
C LEU A 645 49.36 1.93 -61.09
N THR A 646 48.54 1.28 -61.89
CA THR A 646 48.93 0.62 -63.15
C THR A 646 48.00 1.02 -64.28
N GLY A 647 48.52 1.17 -65.50
CA GLY A 647 47.67 1.41 -66.67
C GLY A 647 48.39 1.96 -67.91
N GLY A 648 47.60 2.28 -68.92
CA GLY A 648 48.05 2.93 -70.16
C GLY A 648 47.83 4.44 -70.13
N ALA A 649 48.72 5.19 -70.76
CA ALA A 649 48.60 6.62 -71.02
C ALA A 649 48.73 6.90 -72.53
N GLY A 650 48.03 7.92 -73.02
CA GLY A 650 47.91 8.20 -74.45
C GLY A 650 49.24 8.46 -75.16
N ASP A 651 50.22 9.06 -74.48
CA ASP A 651 51.57 9.34 -74.96
C ASP A 651 52.55 9.55 -73.79
N ALA A 652 53.81 9.91 -74.10
CA ALA A 652 54.88 10.11 -73.12
C ALA A 652 54.64 11.31 -72.19
N GLY A 653 54.12 12.42 -72.71
CA GLY A 653 53.80 13.61 -71.92
C GLY A 653 52.61 13.38 -70.99
N ALA A 654 51.60 12.64 -71.44
CA ALA A 654 50.50 12.18 -70.60
C ALA A 654 51.00 11.30 -69.44
N ARG A 655 51.92 10.36 -69.68
CA ARG A 655 52.54 9.55 -68.62
C ARG A 655 53.25 10.42 -67.58
N GLU A 656 54.01 11.41 -68.02
CA GLU A 656 54.76 12.32 -67.15
C GLU A 656 53.84 13.24 -66.35
N ALA A 657 52.83 13.85 -66.98
CA ALA A 657 51.84 14.70 -66.31
C ALA A 657 51.09 13.96 -65.19
N ILE A 658 50.79 12.67 -65.40
CA ILE A 658 50.17 11.81 -64.37
C ILE A 658 51.14 11.52 -63.23
N GLN A 659 52.42 11.23 -63.52
CA GLN A 659 53.44 10.98 -62.49
C GLN A 659 53.76 12.24 -61.67
N ASN A 660 53.93 13.40 -62.31
CA ASN A 660 54.25 14.66 -61.63
C ASN A 660 53.12 15.11 -60.70
N ARG A 661 51.87 15.03 -61.17
CA ARG A 661 50.71 15.36 -60.34
C ARG A 661 50.55 14.41 -59.16
N LEU A 662 50.67 13.11 -59.41
CA LEU A 662 50.52 12.13 -58.35
C LEU A 662 51.56 12.37 -57.26
N SER A 663 52.82 12.63 -57.65
CA SER A 663 53.93 12.95 -56.74
C SER A 663 53.70 14.18 -55.85
N GLY A 664 52.88 15.15 -56.29
CA GLY A 664 52.53 16.33 -55.49
C GLY A 664 51.46 16.09 -54.41
N GLY A 665 50.74 14.96 -54.46
CA GLY A 665 49.61 14.65 -53.56
C GLY A 665 49.80 13.43 -52.64
N ILE A 666 50.96 12.77 -52.68
CA ILE A 666 51.20 11.48 -52.01
C ILE A 666 52.54 11.44 -51.25
N ASN A 667 52.72 10.42 -50.42
CA ASN A 667 54.05 9.99 -49.97
C ASN A 667 54.62 8.95 -50.96
N PRO A 668 55.65 9.26 -51.78
CA PRO A 668 56.14 8.35 -52.81
C PRO A 668 56.76 7.05 -52.26
N ALA A 669 57.18 7.02 -50.98
CA ALA A 669 57.76 5.82 -50.37
C ALA A 669 56.78 4.64 -50.27
N ASN A 670 55.47 4.91 -50.30
CA ASN A 670 54.41 3.90 -50.16
C ASN A 670 53.72 3.55 -51.49
N TRP A 671 54.21 4.05 -52.63
CA TRP A 671 53.54 3.95 -53.92
C TRP A 671 54.36 3.20 -54.97
N GLN A 672 53.73 2.26 -55.67
CA GLN A 672 54.27 1.62 -56.86
C GLN A 672 53.49 2.04 -58.11
N ILE A 673 54.16 2.75 -59.03
CA ILE A 673 53.53 3.35 -60.21
C ILE A 673 54.12 2.70 -61.48
N ALA A 674 53.27 2.09 -62.30
CA ALA A 674 53.65 1.44 -63.56
C ALA A 674 52.70 1.84 -64.70
N ILE A 675 53.02 2.95 -65.37
CA ILE A 675 52.21 3.56 -66.42
C ILE A 675 52.95 3.43 -67.77
N GLN A 676 52.27 2.91 -68.80
CA GLN A 676 52.84 2.74 -70.14
C GLN A 676 52.29 3.75 -71.14
N ALA A 677 53.18 4.51 -71.79
CA ALA A 677 52.84 5.50 -72.81
C ALA A 677 52.72 4.89 -74.22
N LYS A 678 51.71 5.28 -74.99
CA LYS A 678 51.58 4.87 -76.41
C LYS A 678 52.59 5.60 -77.28
N GLY A 679 53.39 4.85 -78.05
CA GLY A 679 54.33 5.41 -79.04
C GLY A 679 55.61 6.06 -78.49
N ALA A 680 55.90 5.93 -77.19
CA ALA A 680 57.12 6.46 -76.59
C ALA A 680 58.39 5.75 -77.10
N ALA A 681 59.52 6.47 -77.07
CA ALA A 681 60.85 5.92 -77.30
C ALA A 681 61.17 4.81 -76.27
N PRO A 682 62.00 3.81 -76.61
CA PRO A 682 62.31 2.72 -75.70
C PRO A 682 62.99 3.24 -74.42
N VAL A 683 62.53 2.78 -73.27
CA VAL A 683 63.19 3.04 -71.98
C VAL A 683 64.43 2.15 -71.88
N VAL A 684 65.62 2.75 -71.72
CA VAL A 684 66.91 2.05 -71.71
C VAL A 684 67.61 2.18 -70.36
N THR A 685 68.24 1.10 -69.92
CA THR A 685 69.06 1.04 -68.70
C THR A 685 70.31 0.19 -68.97
N PRO A 686 71.54 0.67 -68.68
CA PRO A 686 71.87 2.00 -68.16
C PRO A 686 71.70 3.11 -69.21
N TYR A 687 71.36 4.30 -68.75
CA TYR A 687 71.26 5.50 -69.58
C TYR A 687 72.61 6.23 -69.62
N LEU A 688 73.21 6.35 -70.80
CA LEU A 688 74.59 6.80 -70.99
C LEU A 688 74.64 7.98 -71.96
N TRP A 689 75.49 8.97 -71.69
CA TRP A 689 75.73 10.11 -72.59
C TRP A 689 77.18 10.60 -72.48
N SER A 690 77.77 11.10 -73.57
CA SER A 690 79.04 11.83 -73.49
C SER A 690 79.32 12.75 -74.68
N ALA A 691 80.06 13.82 -74.39
CA ALA A 691 80.72 14.72 -75.34
C ALA A 691 82.25 14.63 -75.17
N GLU A 692 82.99 14.41 -76.25
CA GLU A 692 84.46 14.39 -76.26
C GLU A 692 85.01 15.51 -77.15
N LYS A 693 85.90 16.35 -76.63
CA LYS A 693 86.55 17.48 -77.31
C LYS A 693 88.03 17.18 -77.56
N ALA A 694 88.45 17.14 -78.81
CA ALA A 694 89.84 16.97 -79.20
C ALA A 694 90.62 18.29 -79.12
N ALA A 695 91.96 18.21 -79.11
CA ALA A 695 92.86 19.36 -79.01
C ALA A 695 92.84 20.31 -80.23
N ASP A 696 92.22 19.89 -81.35
CA ASP A 696 91.94 20.75 -82.51
C ASP A 696 90.60 21.50 -82.40
N GLY A 697 89.88 21.33 -81.28
CA GLY A 697 88.59 21.94 -81.01
C GLY A 697 87.40 21.21 -81.63
N SER A 698 87.59 20.04 -82.25
CA SER A 698 86.46 19.22 -82.73
C SER A 698 85.77 18.48 -81.59
N VAL A 699 84.44 18.33 -81.67
CA VAL A 699 83.61 17.65 -80.65
C VAL A 699 82.84 16.47 -81.24
N ILE A 700 82.74 15.37 -80.49
CA ILE A 700 81.92 14.20 -80.80
C ILE A 700 80.87 14.00 -79.71
N LEU A 701 79.59 13.88 -80.10
CA LEU A 701 78.47 13.59 -79.21
C LEU A 701 78.01 12.12 -79.37
N SER A 702 77.68 11.45 -78.27
CA SER A 702 77.29 10.02 -78.26
C SER A 702 76.43 9.65 -77.06
N GLY A 703 75.62 8.59 -77.21
CA GLY A 703 74.75 8.06 -76.16
C GLY A 703 73.28 8.35 -76.39
N TYR A 704 72.51 8.57 -75.33
CA TYR A 704 71.08 8.80 -75.37
C TYR A 704 70.71 10.23 -74.97
N VAL A 705 69.67 10.76 -75.61
CA VAL A 705 69.02 12.04 -75.27
C VAL A 705 67.50 11.81 -75.29
N PRO A 706 66.73 12.47 -74.40
CA PRO A 706 65.32 12.15 -74.17
C PRO A 706 64.43 12.54 -75.36
N ASP A 707 64.81 13.59 -76.09
CA ASP A 707 64.08 14.11 -77.24
C ASP A 707 65.02 14.81 -78.25
N GLU A 708 64.47 15.10 -79.43
CA GLU A 708 65.19 15.72 -80.55
C GLU A 708 65.46 17.23 -80.33
N ALA A 709 64.72 17.90 -79.44
CA ALA A 709 64.95 19.31 -79.11
C ALA A 709 66.21 19.48 -78.26
N LEU A 710 66.39 18.65 -77.22
CA LEU A 710 67.62 18.63 -76.42
C LEU A 710 68.82 18.20 -77.27
N ARG A 711 68.64 17.22 -78.17
CA ARG A 711 69.68 16.84 -79.16
C ARG A 711 70.16 18.04 -79.98
N THR A 712 69.21 18.81 -80.50
CA THR A 712 69.48 20.00 -81.33
C THR A 712 70.18 21.08 -80.51
N SER A 713 69.72 21.33 -79.28
CA SER A 713 70.32 22.29 -78.35
C SER A 713 71.76 21.92 -77.99
N ALA A 714 71.99 20.67 -77.58
CA ALA A 714 73.31 20.14 -77.23
C ALA A 714 74.31 20.25 -78.39
N THR A 715 73.86 19.96 -79.62
CA THR A 715 74.69 20.09 -80.83
C THR A 715 75.08 21.55 -81.09
N GLY A 716 74.15 22.49 -80.90
CA GLY A 716 74.42 23.93 -81.01
C GLY A 716 75.39 24.45 -79.94
N GLN A 717 75.21 24.03 -78.69
CA GLN A 717 76.03 24.48 -77.55
C GLN A 717 77.46 23.89 -77.60
N ALA A 718 77.63 22.66 -78.09
CA ALA A 718 78.94 22.02 -78.24
C ALA A 718 79.82 22.66 -79.34
N GLY A 719 79.26 23.50 -80.22
CA GLY A 719 80.01 24.24 -81.23
C GLY A 719 80.46 23.37 -82.42
N ASN A 720 81.76 23.09 -82.51
CA ASN A 720 82.37 22.42 -83.68
C ASN A 720 82.18 20.89 -83.64
N VAL A 721 80.92 20.44 -83.67
CA VAL A 721 80.57 19.02 -83.65
C VAL A 721 80.89 18.37 -85.00
N THR A 722 81.90 17.51 -85.04
CA THR A 722 82.30 16.78 -86.25
C THR A 722 81.56 15.45 -86.41
N ARG A 723 80.95 14.94 -85.33
CA ARG A 723 80.11 13.74 -85.36
C ARG A 723 79.13 13.72 -84.20
N ASP A 724 77.85 13.54 -84.49
CA ASP A 724 76.83 13.20 -83.51
C ASP A 724 76.27 11.80 -83.78
N THR A 725 76.36 10.92 -82.78
CA THR A 725 75.76 9.57 -82.79
C THR A 725 74.83 9.36 -81.60
N THR A 726 74.20 10.42 -81.10
CA THR A 726 73.12 10.31 -80.10
C THR A 726 71.85 9.68 -80.68
N VAL A 727 71.06 9.03 -79.81
CA VAL A 727 69.81 8.32 -80.14
C VAL A 727 68.71 8.76 -79.18
N ILE A 728 67.48 8.91 -79.69
CA ILE A 728 66.31 9.26 -78.87
C ILE A 728 65.84 8.03 -78.09
N ALA A 729 65.94 8.08 -76.77
CA ALA A 729 65.51 7.05 -75.83
C ALA A 729 65.27 7.69 -74.45
N SER A 730 64.47 7.05 -73.59
CA SER A 730 64.21 7.54 -72.22
C SER A 730 64.87 6.67 -71.16
N GLY A 731 65.03 7.20 -69.95
CA GLY A 731 65.77 6.57 -68.84
C GLY A 731 66.78 7.51 -68.17
N GLU A 732 66.79 8.77 -68.59
CA GLU A 732 67.55 9.88 -68.06
C GLU A 732 67.31 10.12 -66.55
N PRO A 733 68.33 10.56 -65.80
CA PRO A 733 68.12 11.05 -64.45
C PRO A 733 67.29 12.34 -64.48
N ALA A 734 66.50 12.59 -63.43
CA ALA A 734 65.78 13.86 -63.28
C ALA A 734 66.73 15.05 -63.46
N GLY A 735 66.35 16.02 -64.31
CA GLY A 735 67.12 17.23 -64.64
C GLY A 735 68.41 17.03 -65.43
N PHE A 736 68.49 15.95 -66.21
CA PHE A 736 69.59 15.65 -67.14
C PHE A 736 69.96 16.80 -68.11
N ALA A 737 68.98 17.59 -68.58
CA ALA A 737 69.19 18.65 -69.55
C ALA A 737 70.06 19.81 -69.03
N ASP A 738 69.86 20.21 -67.78
CA ASP A 738 70.61 21.30 -67.14
C ASP A 738 72.08 20.89 -66.93
N ASP A 739 72.29 19.68 -66.40
CA ASP A 739 73.62 19.13 -66.15
C ASP A 739 74.37 18.82 -67.46
N LEU A 740 73.67 18.37 -68.51
CA LEU A 740 74.25 18.22 -69.85
C LEU A 740 74.77 19.56 -70.38
N SER A 741 73.96 20.61 -70.25
CA SER A 741 74.31 21.95 -70.73
C SER A 741 75.48 22.54 -69.93
N ALA A 742 75.50 22.34 -68.60
CA ALA A 742 76.62 22.73 -67.74
C ALA A 742 77.91 21.98 -68.10
N GLY A 743 77.81 20.68 -68.40
CA GLY A 743 78.94 19.86 -68.83
C GLY A 743 79.55 20.29 -70.16
N LEU A 744 78.72 20.70 -71.13
CA LEU A 744 79.19 21.23 -72.42
C LEU A 744 79.87 22.60 -72.26
N ASP A 745 79.31 23.48 -71.43
CA ASP A 745 79.89 24.81 -71.17
C ASP A 745 81.26 24.68 -70.47
N ALA A 746 81.35 23.82 -69.44
CA ALA A 746 82.61 23.52 -68.77
C ALA A 746 83.67 22.88 -69.70
N LEU A 747 83.25 21.99 -70.60
CA LEU A 747 84.11 21.38 -71.62
C LEU A 747 84.63 22.41 -72.64
N SER A 748 83.89 23.50 -72.87
CA SER A 748 84.30 24.58 -73.78
C SER A 748 85.60 25.25 -73.32
N HIS A 749 85.81 25.38 -72.00
CA HIS A 749 86.97 26.01 -71.38
C HIS A 749 88.24 25.15 -71.35
N LEU A 750 88.12 23.82 -71.51
CA LEU A 750 89.27 22.89 -71.52
C LEU A 750 89.98 22.88 -72.88
N THR A 751 91.28 22.57 -72.92
CA THR A 751 92.04 22.49 -74.18
C THR A 751 91.65 21.23 -74.98
N ASN A 752 91.53 20.11 -74.29
CA ASN A 752 90.89 18.87 -74.74
C ASN A 752 90.14 18.28 -73.54
N GLY A 753 89.21 17.34 -73.76
CA GLY A 753 88.55 16.68 -72.63
C GLY A 753 87.30 15.87 -72.99
N ARG A 754 86.59 15.44 -71.95
CA ARG A 754 85.33 14.70 -72.01
C ARG A 754 84.39 15.14 -70.91
N ALA A 755 83.12 15.40 -71.27
CA ALA A 755 81.99 15.45 -70.34
C ALA A 755 81.13 14.18 -70.56
N ALA A 756 80.68 13.51 -69.50
CA ALA A 756 79.92 12.26 -69.62
C ALA A 756 78.98 12.00 -68.43
N PHE A 757 77.92 11.23 -68.68
CA PHE A 757 77.08 10.60 -67.68
C PHE A 757 77.16 9.07 -67.82
N ASP A 758 77.54 8.38 -66.74
CA ASP A 758 77.86 6.93 -66.74
C ASP A 758 76.69 6.01 -66.36
N GLY A 759 75.49 6.58 -66.21
CA GLY A 759 74.31 5.89 -65.68
C GLY A 759 74.08 6.11 -64.18
N SER A 760 75.04 6.71 -63.48
CA SER A 760 74.95 7.00 -62.04
C SER A 760 75.47 8.38 -61.63
N LYS A 761 76.51 8.89 -62.30
CA LYS A 761 77.19 10.15 -61.98
C LYS A 761 77.70 10.86 -63.22
N TRP A 762 77.99 12.15 -63.06
CA TRP A 762 78.59 12.98 -64.09
C TRP A 762 80.12 13.01 -63.95
N LEU A 763 80.82 13.07 -65.07
CA LEU A 763 82.27 13.09 -65.18
C LEU A 763 82.70 14.23 -66.10
N LEU A 764 83.67 15.04 -65.67
CA LEU A 764 84.42 15.97 -66.51
C LEU A 764 85.92 15.69 -66.39
N SER A 765 86.60 15.47 -67.51
CA SER A 765 88.06 15.29 -67.52
C SER A 765 88.72 15.99 -68.70
N GLY A 766 89.98 16.41 -68.57
CA GLY A 766 90.71 17.05 -69.67
C GLY A 766 91.91 17.90 -69.26
N ASP A 767 92.65 18.41 -70.25
CA ASP A 767 93.84 19.23 -70.03
C ASP A 767 93.52 20.74 -70.08
N ILE A 768 94.24 21.51 -69.25
CA ILE A 768 94.21 22.99 -69.25
C ILE A 768 95.57 23.57 -69.66
N ALA A 769 95.53 24.70 -70.36
CA ALA A 769 96.72 25.48 -70.71
C ALA A 769 97.09 26.51 -69.63
N SER A 770 96.15 26.86 -68.73
CA SER A 770 96.37 27.72 -67.57
C SER A 770 95.36 27.43 -66.44
N ASP A 771 95.73 27.76 -65.20
CA ASP A 771 94.84 27.60 -64.03
C ASP A 771 93.53 28.40 -64.16
N GLU A 772 93.56 29.52 -64.90
CA GLU A 772 92.39 30.36 -65.20
C GLU A 772 91.34 29.61 -66.04
N GLN A 773 91.76 28.74 -66.97
CA GLN A 773 90.85 27.86 -67.73
C GLN A 773 90.23 26.79 -66.82
N GLY A 774 91.00 26.22 -65.88
CA GLY A 774 90.49 25.27 -64.90
C GLY A 774 89.46 25.89 -63.96
N ALA A 775 89.71 27.11 -63.50
CA ALA A 775 88.75 27.87 -62.69
C ALA A 775 87.46 28.19 -63.46
N ALA A 776 87.56 28.59 -64.74
CA ALA A 776 86.40 28.84 -65.59
C ALA A 776 85.54 27.59 -65.81
N ALA A 777 86.16 26.43 -66.09
CA ALA A 777 85.45 25.16 -66.26
C ALA A 777 84.68 24.74 -64.99
N LEU A 778 85.27 24.91 -63.81
CA LEU A 778 84.61 24.61 -62.52
C LEU A 778 83.51 25.62 -62.17
N ALA A 779 83.67 26.89 -62.54
CA ALA A 779 82.65 27.91 -62.37
C ALA A 779 81.41 27.64 -63.24
N ALA A 780 81.61 27.22 -64.50
CA ALA A 780 80.52 26.82 -65.41
C ALA A 780 79.70 25.65 -64.83
N LEU A 781 80.34 24.59 -64.33
CA LEU A 781 79.64 23.50 -63.64
C LEU A 781 78.85 24.01 -62.42
N THR A 782 79.45 24.89 -61.60
CA THR A 782 78.81 25.39 -60.37
C THR A 782 77.61 26.31 -60.64
N ALA A 783 77.64 27.04 -61.77
CA ALA A 783 76.58 27.97 -62.15
C ALA A 783 75.43 27.29 -62.92
N GLY A 784 75.73 26.28 -63.76
CA GLY A 784 74.75 25.63 -64.62
C GLY A 784 74.16 24.31 -64.09
N SER A 785 74.87 23.59 -63.21
CA SER A 785 74.40 22.30 -62.69
C SER A 785 73.48 22.46 -61.48
N ARG A 786 72.54 21.53 -61.31
CA ARG A 786 71.57 21.60 -60.20
C ARG A 786 72.19 21.22 -58.87
N GLN A 787 71.65 21.77 -57.78
CA GLN A 787 72.06 21.39 -56.43
C GLN A 787 71.84 19.89 -56.19
N GLY A 788 72.93 19.15 -55.98
CA GLY A 788 72.92 17.71 -55.71
C GLY A 788 73.44 16.81 -56.85
N ALA A 789 73.80 17.37 -58.01
CA ALA A 789 74.42 16.58 -59.09
C ALA A 789 75.84 16.09 -58.71
N LEU A 790 76.08 14.78 -58.82
CA LEU A 790 77.37 14.16 -58.48
C LEU A 790 78.38 14.27 -59.62
N TRP A 791 79.07 15.40 -59.70
CA TRP A 791 80.20 15.60 -60.63
C TRP A 791 81.52 15.04 -60.07
N THR A 792 82.23 14.27 -60.89
CA THR A 792 83.63 13.90 -60.67
C THR A 792 84.50 14.66 -61.68
N THR A 793 85.47 15.44 -61.20
CA THR A 793 86.34 16.25 -62.06
C THR A 793 87.79 15.75 -62.06
N THR A 794 88.44 15.64 -63.22
CA THR A 794 89.85 15.24 -63.34
C THR A 794 90.55 16.09 -64.39
N ILE A 795 91.14 17.21 -63.96
CA ILE A 795 91.77 18.22 -64.82
C ILE A 795 93.29 18.22 -64.59
N THR A 796 94.08 18.23 -65.67
CA THR A 796 95.55 18.13 -65.64
C THR A 796 96.26 19.36 -66.24
N GLY A 797 97.35 19.79 -65.60
CA GLY A 797 98.17 20.95 -65.99
C GLY A 797 99.67 20.64 -66.12
N TYR A 798 100.43 21.53 -66.77
CA TYR A 798 101.82 21.31 -67.22
C TYR A 798 102.90 22.01 -66.33
N PRO A 799 103.95 21.32 -65.83
CA PRO A 799 104.94 21.88 -64.87
C PRO A 799 106.32 22.26 -65.49
N PRO A 800 107.08 23.26 -64.96
CA PRO A 800 108.27 23.03 -64.09
C PRO A 800 108.72 24.27 -63.20
N PRO A 801 109.92 24.36 -62.54
CA PRO A 801 110.77 23.44 -61.73
C PRO A 801 111.08 23.95 -60.27
N PRO A 802 111.80 23.20 -59.39
CA PRO A 802 112.02 23.50 -57.94
C PRO A 802 113.49 23.88 -57.58
N PRO A 803 113.96 23.98 -56.29
CA PRO A 803 113.35 23.96 -54.93
C PRO A 803 113.73 25.27 -54.13
N PRO A 804 114.01 25.38 -52.79
CA PRO A 804 113.74 24.56 -51.58
C PRO A 804 113.24 25.31 -50.29
N SER A 805 112.95 24.56 -49.22
CA SER A 805 112.83 24.91 -47.76
C SER A 805 111.72 25.90 -47.32
N SER A 806 110.92 25.69 -46.26
CA SER A 806 111.08 24.84 -45.04
C SER A 806 109.73 24.29 -44.52
N GLU A 807 109.79 23.29 -43.62
CA GLU A 807 108.69 22.62 -42.86
C GLU A 807 107.96 23.56 -41.83
N PRO A 808 106.89 23.15 -41.09
CA PRO A 808 106.28 21.80 -40.91
C PRO A 808 104.73 21.67 -40.86
N SER A 809 104.26 20.40 -40.78
CA SER A 809 102.95 19.89 -40.25
C SER A 809 101.63 20.36 -40.91
N SER A 810 100.90 19.58 -41.72
CA SER A 810 100.23 18.26 -41.49
C SER A 810 99.37 18.23 -40.19
N SER A 811 98.03 18.26 -40.26
CA SER A 811 97.11 17.12 -40.52
C SER A 811 97.15 16.05 -39.40
N SER A 812 96.11 15.29 -39.09
CA SER A 812 94.81 15.01 -39.76
C SER A 812 93.84 14.53 -38.64
N GLU A 813 92.50 14.50 -38.76
CA GLU A 813 91.70 13.59 -39.61
C GLU A 813 92.12 12.09 -39.54
N PRO A 814 91.22 11.13 -39.81
CA PRO A 814 89.74 11.17 -39.80
C PRO A 814 89.13 9.90 -39.13
N SER A 815 87.82 9.67 -39.31
CA SER A 815 87.20 8.33 -39.52
C SER A 815 87.31 7.25 -38.41
N THR A 816 86.44 6.24 -38.26
CA THR A 816 85.22 5.75 -38.94
C THR A 816 84.53 4.83 -37.92
N GLU A 817 83.22 4.95 -37.63
CA GLU A 817 82.13 4.14 -38.23
C GLU A 817 81.68 2.96 -37.35
N VAL A 818 80.52 2.38 -37.72
CA VAL A 818 79.89 1.10 -37.32
C VAL A 818 79.27 0.95 -35.91
N SER A 819 77.94 0.74 -35.93
CA SER A 819 77.25 -0.47 -35.41
C SER A 819 76.27 -0.35 -34.23
N SER A 820 75.05 -0.86 -34.50
CA SER A 820 74.16 -1.64 -33.61
C SER A 820 73.58 -1.03 -32.31
N ALA A 821 72.25 -0.88 -32.33
CA ALA A 821 71.35 -1.06 -31.18
C ALA A 821 71.30 -2.56 -30.76
N PRO A 822 70.58 -3.02 -29.69
CA PRO A 822 69.55 -2.32 -28.91
C PRO A 822 69.56 -2.61 -27.37
N ASP A 823 68.41 -2.33 -26.74
CA ASP A 823 67.78 -3.05 -25.61
C ASP A 823 68.06 -2.72 -24.12
N VAL A 824 66.96 -2.23 -23.50
CA VAL A 824 66.28 -2.64 -22.23
C VAL A 824 67.10 -2.84 -20.93
N VAL A 825 66.64 -2.18 -19.84
CA VAL A 825 66.15 -2.78 -18.57
C VAL A 825 66.15 -1.75 -17.42
N SER A 826 65.05 -1.74 -16.66
CA SER A 826 64.81 -0.94 -15.45
C SER A 826 65.73 -1.28 -14.28
N LEU A 827 66.00 -0.31 -13.41
CA LEU A 827 66.33 -0.54 -12.00
C LEU A 827 65.64 0.51 -11.10
N GLU A 828 64.82 0.03 -10.15
CA GLU A 828 64.47 0.75 -8.93
C GLU A 828 65.57 0.49 -7.83
N PRO A 829 65.36 0.72 -6.51
CA PRO A 829 65.84 1.95 -5.89
C PRO A 829 66.72 1.72 -4.63
N SER A 830 67.36 2.78 -4.14
CA SER A 830 67.93 2.97 -2.77
C SER A 830 68.67 4.32 -2.75
N SER A 831 68.76 5.12 -1.68
CA SER A 831 68.67 4.90 -0.23
C SER A 831 68.06 6.15 0.46
N GLU A 832 67.34 6.05 1.59
CA GLU A 832 67.79 6.29 2.99
C GLU A 832 68.61 7.60 3.23
N MET A 833 68.48 8.38 4.32
CA MET A 833 67.92 8.15 5.68
C MET A 833 67.69 9.50 6.43
N SER A 834 67.00 9.46 7.58
CA SER A 834 67.05 10.41 8.75
C SER A 834 65.96 11.51 8.83
N ALA A 835 65.31 11.79 9.97
CA ALA A 835 65.33 11.14 11.30
C ALA A 835 64.06 11.44 12.16
N SER A 836 63.90 10.69 13.26
CA SER A 836 62.83 10.66 14.29
C SER A 836 62.54 12.01 15.01
N ALA A 837 61.48 12.24 15.80
CA ALA A 837 60.82 11.37 16.80
C ALA A 837 59.49 11.97 17.38
N GLU A 838 58.64 11.11 17.97
CA GLU A 838 57.54 11.48 18.91
C GLU A 838 58.03 11.52 20.38
N PRO A 839 57.23 11.97 21.37
CA PRO A 839 56.34 11.02 22.08
C PRO A 839 54.99 11.61 22.58
N SER A 840 54.24 10.79 23.35
CA SER A 840 52.80 10.88 23.64
C SER A 840 52.41 11.21 25.11
N SER A 841 51.08 11.37 25.33
CA SER A 841 50.25 11.06 26.55
C SER A 841 49.75 12.17 27.52
N GLU A 842 48.41 12.15 27.74
CA GLU A 842 47.59 12.28 28.99
C GLU A 842 47.76 13.43 30.03
N ALA A 843 46.81 13.84 30.91
CA ALA A 843 45.32 13.93 30.92
C ALA A 843 44.78 14.61 32.25
N TYR A 844 43.94 15.67 32.16
CA TYR A 844 42.95 16.22 33.19
C TYR A 844 43.42 16.56 34.66
N PRO A 845 42.60 17.16 35.60
CA PRO A 845 41.20 17.65 35.58
C PRO A 845 40.87 19.05 36.23
N SER A 846 39.55 19.39 36.27
CA SER A 846 38.75 20.14 37.30
C SER A 846 38.68 21.70 37.41
N GLU A 847 37.59 22.28 36.87
CA GLU A 847 36.40 22.95 37.52
C GLU A 847 36.47 23.78 38.83
N PRO A 848 35.55 24.78 39.08
CA PRO A 848 34.12 24.49 39.43
C PRO A 848 32.99 25.51 39.06
N PHE A 849 31.74 24.99 38.97
CA PHE A 849 30.39 25.50 39.35
C PHE A 849 30.06 27.03 39.40
N MET A 850 28.87 27.53 38.99
CA MET A 850 27.55 27.23 39.62
C MET A 850 26.31 27.74 38.81
N GLU A 851 25.17 27.05 38.96
CA GLU A 851 23.81 27.29 38.41
C GLU A 851 22.87 27.97 39.47
N PRO A 852 21.49 28.11 39.40
CA PRO A 852 20.47 27.46 38.53
C PRO A 852 19.23 28.33 38.06
N ALA A 853 18.23 27.64 37.45
CA ALA A 853 16.76 27.94 37.38
C ALA A 853 16.22 28.90 36.28
N THR A 854 15.05 28.71 35.64
CA THR A 854 14.01 27.64 35.60
C THR A 854 13.09 27.77 34.36
N GLU A 855 12.43 26.66 33.97
CA GLU A 855 11.22 26.44 33.12
C GLU A 855 10.43 27.62 32.48
N SER A 856 10.00 27.45 31.21
CA SER A 856 8.56 27.36 30.83
C SER A 856 8.34 27.11 29.31
N SER A 857 7.15 26.65 28.93
CA SER A 857 6.69 26.31 27.56
C SER A 857 6.00 27.46 26.80
N SER A 858 5.89 27.39 25.46
CA SER A 858 4.62 27.53 24.71
C SER A 858 4.78 27.54 23.17
N GLU A 859 3.66 27.32 22.48
CA GLU A 859 3.49 27.19 21.02
C GLU A 859 3.50 28.55 20.27
N PRO A 860 3.67 28.57 18.93
CA PRO A 860 3.34 29.74 18.11
C PRO A 860 1.89 29.70 17.62
N SER A 861 1.12 30.76 17.88
CA SER A 861 -0.18 30.98 17.22
C SER A 861 -0.35 32.42 16.75
N SER A 862 -0.71 32.53 15.47
CA SER A 862 -1.63 33.48 14.82
C SER A 862 -2.04 34.77 15.57
N GLU A 863 -1.82 35.94 14.97
CA GLU A 863 -2.86 36.68 14.19
C GLU A 863 -2.41 38.09 13.75
N GLN A 864 -2.74 38.41 12.48
CA GLN A 864 -3.37 39.65 11.93
C GLN A 864 -3.00 41.02 12.53
N MET A 865 -2.59 42.02 11.73
CA MET A 865 -3.40 42.85 10.79
C MET A 865 -2.41 43.69 9.92
N GLN A 866 -2.74 44.32 8.79
CA GLN A 866 -4.02 44.84 8.28
C GLN A 866 -3.96 45.00 6.74
N LEU A 867 -5.06 44.79 6.02
CA LEU A 867 -5.23 45.27 4.64
C LEU A 867 -5.70 46.73 4.63
N SER A 868 -5.33 47.49 3.60
CA SER A 868 -6.25 48.42 2.92
C SER A 868 -5.80 48.67 1.47
N ILE A 869 -6.78 48.86 0.60
CA ILE A 869 -6.67 48.95 -0.86
C ILE A 869 -6.94 50.39 -1.27
N GLU A 870 -6.24 50.92 -2.27
CA GLU A 870 -6.77 52.03 -3.07
C GLU A 870 -6.29 51.93 -4.53
N SER A 871 -7.04 52.52 -5.47
CA SER A 871 -6.96 52.20 -6.90
C SER A 871 -6.90 53.43 -7.81
N SER A 872 -6.31 53.25 -9.00
CA SER A 872 -6.32 54.20 -10.15
C SER A 872 -5.53 55.51 -9.90
N SER A 873 -5.03 56.26 -10.90
CA SER A 873 -5.16 56.21 -12.37
C SER A 873 -3.95 56.86 -13.07
N GLU A 874 -3.84 56.64 -14.38
CA GLU A 874 -3.00 57.28 -15.43
C GLU A 874 -2.74 58.82 -15.34
N PRO A 875 -1.82 59.43 -16.15
CA PRO A 875 -1.26 58.94 -17.43
C PRO A 875 0.27 59.10 -17.66
N ALA A 876 0.73 58.59 -18.81
CA ALA A 876 2.05 58.87 -19.38
C ALA A 876 2.06 60.14 -20.25
N GLN A 877 3.19 60.86 -20.30
CA GLN A 877 3.78 61.36 -21.56
C GLN A 877 5.20 61.96 -21.39
N ASP A 878 5.99 61.78 -22.46
CA ASP A 878 7.11 62.58 -22.95
C ASP A 878 8.34 62.87 -22.06
N ARG A 879 9.38 62.04 -22.24
CA ARG A 879 10.75 62.53 -22.47
C ARG A 879 11.41 61.86 -23.67
N GLU A 880 11.35 62.59 -24.77
CA GLU A 880 12.28 62.70 -25.90
C GLU A 880 13.55 61.83 -25.85
N VAL A 881 13.71 61.00 -26.88
CA VAL A 881 14.84 60.10 -27.10
C VAL A 881 15.94 60.79 -27.90
N ALA A 882 17.18 60.76 -27.40
CA ALA A 882 18.39 60.91 -28.20
C ALA A 882 19.35 59.75 -27.85
N PRO A 883 20.05 59.13 -28.83
CA PRO A 883 20.63 57.80 -28.66
C PRO A 883 22.10 57.81 -28.23
N THR A 884 22.45 57.00 -27.22
CA THR A 884 23.84 56.61 -26.91
C THR A 884 23.87 55.26 -26.17
N GLY A 885 24.63 54.27 -26.67
CA GLY A 885 25.04 53.11 -25.86
C GLY A 885 24.69 51.69 -26.34
N LEU A 886 24.48 51.45 -27.65
CA LEU A 886 24.54 50.08 -28.20
C LEU A 886 26.01 49.61 -28.30
N ASP A 887 26.66 49.33 -27.17
CA ASP A 887 28.05 48.80 -27.15
C ASP A 887 28.46 48.11 -25.82
N ALA A 888 27.50 47.72 -24.98
CA ALA A 888 27.78 47.00 -23.74
C ALA A 888 28.10 45.51 -24.01
N VAL A 889 29.31 45.24 -24.53
CA VAL A 889 29.84 43.87 -24.68
C VAL A 889 30.05 43.25 -23.30
N VAL A 890 29.03 42.57 -22.77
CA VAL A 890 29.16 41.81 -21.53
C VAL A 890 30.16 40.67 -21.77
N PRO A 891 31.28 40.56 -21.05
CA PRO A 891 32.25 39.50 -21.31
C PRO A 891 31.66 38.11 -20.98
N VAL A 892 31.96 37.11 -21.81
CA VAL A 892 31.66 35.71 -21.48
C VAL A 892 32.65 35.29 -20.39
N PRO A 893 32.22 34.64 -19.29
CA PRO A 893 33.15 34.22 -18.24
C PRO A 893 34.16 33.17 -18.76
N ASP A 894 35.40 33.29 -18.30
CA ASP A 894 36.53 32.44 -18.74
C ASP A 894 36.35 30.96 -18.37
N THR A 895 35.55 30.67 -17.35
CA THR A 895 35.20 29.32 -16.90
C THR A 895 33.70 29.09 -17.00
N LEU A 896 33.31 28.17 -17.88
CA LEU A 896 31.93 27.70 -18.00
C LEU A 896 31.82 26.29 -17.39
N VAL A 897 30.76 26.08 -16.60
CA VAL A 897 30.40 24.76 -16.05
C VAL A 897 29.95 23.83 -17.18
N PHE A 898 29.24 24.35 -18.18
CA PHE A 898 28.86 23.64 -19.41
C PHE A 898 29.02 24.57 -20.62
N GLU A 899 29.51 24.05 -21.75
CA GLU A 899 29.66 24.79 -23.01
C GLU A 899 29.26 23.93 -24.20
N ALA A 900 28.50 24.52 -25.12
CA ALA A 900 28.31 24.01 -26.48
C ALA A 900 28.77 25.10 -27.47
N SER A 901 29.56 24.74 -28.50
CA SER A 901 30.12 25.71 -29.44
C SER A 901 30.03 25.25 -30.88
N ARG A 902 29.88 26.21 -31.81
CA ARG A 902 29.78 25.99 -33.26
C ARG A 902 30.62 27.01 -34.00
N ALA A 903 31.69 26.57 -34.66
CA ALA A 903 32.40 27.39 -35.64
C ALA A 903 31.63 27.44 -36.97
N ARG A 904 31.84 28.48 -37.78
CA ARG A 904 31.19 28.65 -39.09
C ARG A 904 31.44 27.43 -39.98
N GLY A 905 30.37 26.77 -40.43
CA GLY A 905 30.44 25.55 -41.24
C GLY A 905 30.81 24.25 -40.48
N ALA A 906 31.05 24.30 -39.17
CA ALA A 906 31.39 23.13 -38.36
C ALA A 906 30.18 22.52 -37.61
N ALA A 907 30.36 21.29 -37.13
CA ALA A 907 29.46 20.64 -36.19
C ALA A 907 29.56 21.25 -34.78
N ILE A 908 28.58 20.98 -33.92
CA ILE A 908 28.58 21.45 -32.52
C ILE A 908 29.56 20.59 -31.71
N ALA A 909 30.36 21.23 -30.85
CA ALA A 909 31.20 20.57 -29.85
C ALA A 909 30.64 20.83 -28.44
N LEU A 910 30.49 19.76 -27.64
CA LEU A 910 29.99 19.80 -26.25
C LEU A 910 31.12 19.54 -25.25
N LYS A 911 31.14 20.24 -24.12
CA LYS A 911 32.06 19.96 -22.99
C LYS A 911 31.51 20.47 -21.65
N GLY A 912 32.02 19.92 -20.55
CA GLY A 912 31.70 20.34 -19.19
C GLY A 912 30.71 19.43 -18.47
N ALA A 913 30.10 19.93 -17.39
CA ALA A 913 29.30 19.14 -16.47
C ALA A 913 27.82 19.04 -16.88
N VAL A 914 27.22 17.86 -16.66
CA VAL A 914 25.79 17.58 -16.82
C VAL A 914 25.28 16.74 -15.64
N PRO A 915 23.97 16.76 -15.31
CA PRO A 915 23.48 16.15 -14.06
C PRO A 915 23.38 14.62 -14.11
N ALA A 916 23.32 14.01 -15.30
CA ALA A 916 23.20 12.56 -15.50
C ALA A 916 23.71 12.13 -16.87
N ALA A 917 24.12 10.87 -17.01
CA ALA A 917 24.53 10.28 -18.30
C ALA A 917 23.40 10.33 -19.35
N ALA A 918 22.14 10.28 -18.90
CA ALA A 918 20.97 10.48 -19.74
C ALA A 918 20.95 11.87 -20.40
N ALA A 919 21.31 12.93 -19.66
CA ALA A 919 21.39 14.28 -20.18
C ALA A 919 22.56 14.44 -21.17
N ALA A 920 23.72 13.82 -20.89
CA ALA A 920 24.85 13.78 -21.83
C ALA A 920 24.43 13.22 -23.19
N ALA A 921 23.86 12.01 -23.19
CA ALA A 921 23.43 11.33 -24.41
C ALA A 921 22.33 12.11 -25.17
N TYR A 922 21.38 12.71 -24.45
CA TYR A 922 20.33 13.53 -25.07
C TYR A 922 20.91 14.79 -25.73
N PHE A 923 21.82 15.50 -25.05
CA PHE A 923 22.49 16.69 -25.59
C PHE A 923 23.33 16.35 -26.84
N GLY A 924 24.05 15.23 -26.83
CA GLY A 924 24.79 14.73 -27.99
C GLY A 924 23.90 14.49 -29.20
N GLY A 925 22.72 13.88 -28.99
CA GLY A 925 21.72 13.65 -30.04
C GLY A 925 21.17 14.94 -30.65
N ILE A 926 20.64 15.86 -29.84
CA ILE A 926 20.05 17.12 -30.35
C ILE A 926 21.08 18.07 -30.96
N ALA A 927 22.36 17.94 -30.61
CA ALA A 927 23.47 18.68 -31.23
C ALA A 927 23.93 18.09 -32.58
N GLY A 928 23.32 17.01 -33.07
CA GLY A 928 23.61 16.37 -34.35
C GLY A 928 24.46 15.09 -34.24
N ASP A 929 24.13 14.22 -33.28
CA ASP A 929 24.88 12.98 -32.97
C ASP A 929 26.38 13.21 -32.68
N VAL A 930 26.70 14.23 -31.89
CA VAL A 930 28.09 14.63 -31.60
C VAL A 930 28.66 13.85 -30.40
N PRO A 931 29.99 13.62 -30.32
CA PRO A 931 30.60 12.88 -29.21
C PRO A 931 30.36 13.56 -27.86
N THR A 932 30.11 12.75 -26.83
CA THR A 932 29.82 13.22 -25.46
C THR A 932 30.98 12.98 -24.48
N ASP A 933 32.13 12.51 -24.96
CA ASP A 933 33.27 12.08 -24.12
C ASP A 933 33.91 13.23 -23.31
N ALA A 934 33.68 14.48 -23.72
CA ALA A 934 34.08 15.69 -23.01
C ALA A 934 33.04 16.18 -21.98
N LEU A 935 31.96 15.42 -21.74
CA LEU A 935 30.97 15.70 -20.72
C LEU A 935 31.21 14.87 -19.45
N THR A 936 31.15 15.51 -18.29
CA THR A 936 31.30 14.88 -16.96
C THR A 936 30.01 14.93 -16.17
N ILE A 937 29.80 13.96 -15.27
CA ILE A 937 28.60 13.92 -14.43
C ILE A 937 28.86 14.70 -13.14
N ALA A 938 28.03 15.71 -12.83
CA ALA A 938 28.13 16.50 -11.62
C ALA A 938 26.79 16.65 -10.90
N THR A 939 26.80 16.48 -9.58
CA THR A 939 25.66 16.72 -8.71
C THR A 939 25.59 18.19 -8.29
N GLY A 940 24.38 18.74 -8.13
CA GLY A 940 24.16 20.11 -7.66
C GLY A 940 23.95 21.18 -8.75
N LEU A 941 23.77 20.78 -10.03
CA LEU A 941 23.30 21.68 -11.08
C LEU A 941 21.83 22.10 -10.83
N PRO A 942 21.37 23.27 -11.32
CA PRO A 942 19.99 23.73 -11.17
C PRO A 942 18.95 22.76 -11.75
N MET A 943 17.75 22.71 -11.15
CA MET A 943 16.66 21.84 -11.60
C MET A 943 16.20 22.13 -13.05
N ASP A 944 16.36 23.36 -13.52
CA ASP A 944 16.01 23.79 -14.87
C ASP A 944 17.19 23.68 -15.86
N PHE A 945 18.37 23.20 -15.43
CA PHE A 945 19.57 23.09 -16.25
C PHE A 945 19.33 22.31 -17.55
N ILE A 946 18.61 21.18 -17.48
CA ILE A 946 18.34 20.36 -18.68
C ILE A 946 17.43 21.11 -19.65
N THR A 947 16.35 21.73 -19.17
CA THR A 947 15.40 22.46 -20.02
C THR A 947 16.07 23.64 -20.73
N ASN A 948 16.89 24.41 -20.00
CA ASN A 948 17.65 25.53 -20.56
C ASN A 948 18.75 25.05 -21.51
N GLY A 949 19.43 23.94 -21.19
CA GLY A 949 20.42 23.33 -22.08
C GLY A 949 19.82 22.85 -23.40
N ILE A 950 18.64 22.22 -23.38
CA ILE A 950 17.92 21.82 -24.60
C ILE A 950 17.55 23.05 -25.45
N GLY A 951 16.91 24.05 -24.83
CA GLY A 951 16.53 25.28 -25.54
C GLY A 951 17.73 26.04 -26.11
N GLY A 952 18.83 26.09 -25.35
CA GLY A 952 20.08 26.70 -25.78
C GLY A 952 20.78 25.96 -26.92
N ILE A 953 20.78 24.61 -26.90
CA ILE A 953 21.38 23.81 -27.98
C ILE A 953 20.53 23.92 -29.25
N ASP A 954 19.20 23.82 -29.15
CA ASP A 954 18.30 24.05 -30.29
C ASP A 954 18.52 25.45 -30.89
N ALA A 955 18.61 26.49 -30.06
CA ALA A 955 18.95 27.84 -30.50
C ALA A 955 20.31 27.89 -31.21
N LEU A 956 21.35 27.22 -30.67
CA LEU A 956 22.68 27.14 -31.28
C LEU A 956 22.68 26.43 -32.65
N THR A 957 21.83 25.43 -32.88
CA THR A 957 21.69 24.79 -34.22
C THR A 957 21.19 25.75 -35.30
N ARG A 958 20.51 26.83 -34.91
CA ARG A 958 19.97 27.88 -35.80
C ARG A 958 20.98 29.01 -36.08
N LEU A 959 22.10 29.08 -35.36
CA LEU A 959 23.16 30.08 -35.55
C LEU A 959 24.18 29.61 -36.60
N ASN A 960 24.66 30.51 -37.46
CA ASN A 960 25.72 30.20 -38.44
C ASN A 960 27.05 29.91 -37.73
N GLU A 961 27.34 30.66 -36.67
CA GLU A 961 28.44 30.45 -35.72
C GLU A 961 27.99 30.91 -34.32
N GLY A 962 28.52 30.31 -33.25
CA GLY A 962 28.14 30.70 -31.89
C GLY A 962 28.69 29.84 -30.74
N ARG A 963 28.35 30.24 -29.52
CA ARG A 963 28.64 29.55 -28.25
C ARG A 963 27.44 29.70 -27.30
N LEU A 964 27.00 28.57 -26.77
CA LEU A 964 26.14 28.44 -25.60
C LEU A 964 27.02 28.11 -24.38
N GLY A 965 26.71 28.68 -23.22
CA GLY A 965 27.39 28.37 -21.97
C GLY A 965 26.50 28.49 -20.74
N PHE A 966 26.85 27.79 -19.67
CA PHE A 966 26.33 27.98 -18.32
C PHE A 966 27.50 28.17 -17.36
N ASP A 967 27.48 29.21 -16.55
CA ASP A 967 28.59 29.58 -15.65
C ASP A 967 28.43 29.12 -14.19
N GLY A 968 27.29 28.51 -13.86
CA GLY A 968 26.91 28.14 -12.49
C GLY A 968 25.71 28.94 -11.95
N ALA A 969 25.42 30.11 -12.54
CA ALA A 969 24.28 30.95 -12.16
C ALA A 969 23.45 31.44 -13.38
N ARG A 970 24.10 31.70 -14.51
CA ARG A 970 23.52 32.33 -15.70
C ARG A 970 23.82 31.52 -16.96
N TRP A 971 22.84 31.48 -17.87
CA TRP A 971 22.99 30.97 -19.22
C TRP A 971 23.40 32.05 -20.20
N TRP A 972 24.28 31.70 -21.13
CA TRP A 972 24.87 32.60 -22.12
C TRP A 972 24.67 32.03 -23.51
N LEU A 973 24.08 32.79 -24.42
CA LEU A 973 24.01 32.44 -25.85
C LEU A 973 24.60 33.58 -26.67
N ARG A 974 25.65 33.27 -27.43
CA ARG A 974 26.26 34.18 -28.40
C ARG A 974 26.38 33.56 -29.78
N GLY A 975 26.34 34.39 -30.81
CA GLY A 975 26.67 33.97 -32.16
C GLY A 975 26.23 34.98 -33.22
N LYS A 976 26.26 34.54 -34.48
CA LYS A 976 25.83 35.36 -35.62
C LYS A 976 24.86 34.60 -36.51
N VAL A 977 23.98 35.35 -37.17
CA VAL A 977 22.98 34.85 -38.12
C VAL A 977 22.89 35.72 -39.36
N GLU A 978 22.43 35.15 -40.47
CA GLU A 978 22.26 35.88 -41.74
C GLU A 978 21.15 36.94 -41.72
N THR A 979 20.10 36.78 -40.90
CA THR A 979 18.92 37.66 -40.97
C THR A 979 18.34 38.00 -39.59
N ALA A 980 17.75 39.21 -39.51
CA ALA A 980 17.03 39.66 -38.31
C ALA A 980 15.89 38.71 -37.92
N ALA A 981 15.17 38.12 -38.88
CA ALA A 981 14.11 37.15 -38.59
C ALA A 981 14.62 35.91 -37.85
N VAL A 982 15.81 35.39 -38.19
CA VAL A 982 16.42 34.25 -37.47
C VAL A 982 16.91 34.69 -36.09
N ARG A 983 17.53 35.88 -35.96
CA ARG A 983 17.94 36.45 -34.67
C ARG A 983 16.77 36.57 -33.72
N ASP A 984 15.68 37.18 -34.20
CA ASP A 984 14.50 37.48 -33.40
C ASP A 984 13.73 36.19 -33.05
N ALA A 985 13.71 35.19 -33.94
CA ALA A 985 13.19 33.85 -33.64
C ALA A 985 14.02 33.09 -32.58
N VAL A 986 15.35 33.23 -32.61
CA VAL A 986 16.23 32.68 -31.57
C VAL A 986 15.99 33.38 -30.23
N ALA A 987 15.94 34.71 -30.21
CA ALA A 987 15.66 35.49 -29.01
C ALA A 987 14.28 35.16 -28.41
N ALA A 988 13.24 35.03 -29.23
CA ALA A 988 11.91 34.62 -28.81
C ALA A 988 11.88 33.17 -28.29
N GLY A 989 12.65 32.26 -28.91
CA GLY A 989 12.79 30.88 -28.45
C GLY A 989 13.38 30.78 -27.05
N ILE A 990 14.44 31.56 -26.76
CA ILE A 990 15.03 31.64 -25.41
C ILE A 990 14.08 32.34 -24.41
N ALA A 991 13.44 33.43 -24.81
CA ALA A 991 12.48 34.15 -23.96
C ALA A 991 11.21 33.34 -23.62
N GLY A 992 10.91 32.30 -24.39
CA GLY A 992 9.82 31.35 -24.15
C GLY A 992 10.14 30.20 -23.20
N LEU A 993 11.39 30.08 -22.72
CA LEU A 993 11.79 29.05 -21.76
C LEU A 993 11.18 29.33 -20.35
N PRO A 994 11.09 28.31 -19.46
CA PRO A 994 10.48 28.48 -18.15
C PRO A 994 11.16 29.58 -17.32
N LYS A 995 10.35 30.41 -16.64
CA LYS A 995 10.86 31.49 -15.80
C LYS A 995 11.59 30.93 -14.58
N GLY A 996 12.92 31.07 -14.56
CA GLY A 996 13.79 30.62 -13.46
C GLY A 996 15.26 30.95 -13.72
N ALA A 997 15.75 30.62 -14.91
CA ALA A 997 17.11 30.94 -15.34
C ALA A 997 17.31 32.41 -15.71
N ASP A 998 18.45 32.95 -15.31
CA ASP A 998 19.01 34.21 -15.83
C ASP A 998 19.70 33.94 -17.17
N TRP A 999 19.41 34.75 -18.20
CA TRP A 999 19.88 34.56 -19.57
C TRP A 999 20.54 35.82 -20.13
N SER A 1000 21.73 35.66 -20.70
CA SER A 1000 22.46 36.67 -21.47
C SER A 1000 22.53 36.23 -22.93
N VAL A 1001 21.75 36.89 -23.80
CA VAL A 1001 21.68 36.59 -25.23
C VAL A 1001 22.24 37.76 -26.03
N ALA A 1002 23.24 37.50 -26.86
CA ALA A 1002 23.76 38.46 -27.83
C ALA A 1002 24.02 37.76 -29.17
N VAL A 1003 23.05 37.89 -30.08
CA VAL A 1003 23.10 37.32 -31.42
C VAL A 1003 23.14 38.45 -32.43
N ASP A 1004 24.26 38.58 -33.13
CA ASP A 1004 24.50 39.65 -34.09
C ASP A 1004 24.14 39.21 -35.51
N LEU A 1005 24.06 40.18 -36.43
CA LEU A 1005 23.94 39.87 -37.85
C LEU A 1005 25.35 39.63 -38.44
N LEU A 1006 25.46 38.65 -39.32
CA LEU A 1006 26.61 38.54 -40.22
C LEU A 1006 26.69 39.80 -41.10
N ALA A 1007 27.92 40.23 -41.43
CA ALA A 1007 28.11 41.32 -42.38
C ALA A 1007 27.49 40.93 -43.74
N PRO A 1008 26.82 41.85 -44.47
CA PRO A 1008 26.16 41.49 -45.73
C PRO A 1008 27.11 40.86 -46.75
N ILE A 1009 28.37 41.31 -46.83
CA ILE A 1009 29.41 40.69 -47.66
C ILE A 1009 29.71 39.23 -47.27
N ASP A 1010 29.68 38.92 -45.99
CA ASP A 1010 29.97 37.59 -45.47
C ASP A 1010 28.85 36.61 -45.81
N VAL A 1011 27.59 37.05 -45.78
CA VAL A 1011 26.43 36.28 -46.25
C VAL A 1011 26.51 36.09 -47.78
N CYS A 1012 26.83 37.15 -48.50
CA CYS A 1012 27.01 37.16 -49.95
C CYS A 1012 28.09 36.16 -50.39
N ARG A 1013 29.26 36.19 -49.75
CA ARG A 1013 30.41 35.32 -50.06
C ARG A 1013 30.11 33.84 -49.77
N ASP A 1014 29.47 33.53 -48.64
CA ASP A 1014 29.08 32.14 -48.32
C ASP A 1014 28.12 31.58 -49.38
N ARG A 1015 27.11 32.34 -49.79
CA ARG A 1015 26.09 31.89 -50.75
C ARG A 1015 26.63 31.80 -52.18
N VAL A 1016 27.35 32.82 -52.65
CA VAL A 1016 27.98 32.82 -53.98
C VAL A 1016 29.04 31.72 -54.06
N GLY A 1017 29.83 31.50 -53.01
CA GLY A 1017 30.78 30.39 -52.93
C GLY A 1017 30.09 29.02 -52.98
N ALA A 1018 28.99 28.84 -52.24
CA ALA A 1018 28.17 27.62 -52.29
C ALA A 1018 27.55 27.38 -53.68
N LEU A 1019 27.08 28.44 -54.35
CA LEU A 1019 26.54 28.38 -55.71
C LEU A 1019 27.62 28.02 -56.74
N ALA A 1020 28.78 28.68 -56.67
CA ALA A 1020 29.94 28.43 -57.53
C ALA A 1020 30.46 26.99 -57.41
N GLY A 1021 30.51 26.46 -56.18
CA GLY A 1021 30.89 25.07 -55.90
C GLY A 1021 30.01 24.00 -56.56
N ARG A 1022 28.80 24.36 -57.03
CA ARG A 1022 27.93 23.46 -57.82
C ARG A 1022 28.31 23.40 -59.31
N ASN A 1023 29.16 24.32 -59.79
CA ASN A 1023 29.59 24.47 -61.18
C ASN A 1023 28.44 24.34 -62.22
N ALA A 1024 27.34 25.07 -61.98
CA ALA A 1024 26.08 24.93 -62.72
C ALA A 1024 25.87 26.01 -63.81
N ILE A 1025 26.84 26.92 -63.99
CA ILE A 1025 26.86 27.89 -65.10
C ILE A 1025 27.58 27.24 -66.29
N LEU A 1026 26.84 26.99 -67.36
CA LEU A 1026 27.21 26.10 -68.46
C LEU A 1026 27.00 26.80 -69.81
N PHE A 1027 27.85 26.46 -70.77
CA PHE A 1027 27.91 27.09 -72.10
C PHE A 1027 27.81 26.05 -73.22
N GLN A 1028 27.41 26.50 -74.41
CA GLN A 1028 27.54 25.69 -75.63
C GLN A 1028 29.01 25.35 -75.88
N SER A 1029 29.27 24.13 -76.36
CA SER A 1029 30.64 23.66 -76.64
C SER A 1029 31.38 24.60 -77.59
N GLY A 1030 32.62 24.97 -77.22
CA GLY A 1030 33.47 25.90 -77.97
C GLY A 1030 32.98 27.36 -78.01
N LYS A 1031 31.98 27.75 -77.19
CA LYS A 1031 31.38 29.09 -77.21
C LYS A 1031 31.23 29.69 -75.81
N ALA A 1032 30.91 30.99 -75.80
CA ALA A 1032 30.45 31.76 -74.64
C ALA A 1032 28.91 31.87 -74.55
N THR A 1033 28.16 31.21 -75.44
CA THR A 1033 26.69 31.22 -75.38
C THR A 1033 26.20 30.35 -74.21
N LEU A 1034 25.60 30.97 -73.19
CA LEU A 1034 24.96 30.28 -72.06
C LEU A 1034 23.86 29.32 -72.53
N ILE A 1035 23.68 28.20 -71.82
CA ILE A 1035 22.56 27.27 -72.08
C ILE A 1035 21.38 27.57 -71.15
N ALA A 1036 20.16 27.19 -71.59
CA ALA A 1036 18.92 27.46 -70.86
C ALA A 1036 18.91 26.93 -69.41
N ALA A 1037 19.62 25.83 -69.13
CA ALA A 1037 19.74 25.24 -67.79
C ALA A 1037 20.49 26.13 -66.78
N SER A 1038 21.26 27.13 -67.24
CA SER A 1038 22.02 28.02 -66.38
C SER A 1038 21.31 29.34 -66.07
N LEU A 1039 20.20 29.64 -66.75
CA LEU A 1039 19.42 30.85 -66.48
C LEU A 1039 18.88 30.90 -65.03
N PRO A 1040 18.30 29.81 -64.47
CA PRO A 1040 17.85 29.81 -63.07
C PRO A 1040 18.99 29.96 -62.06
N VAL A 1041 20.19 29.47 -62.40
CA VAL A 1041 21.40 29.60 -61.57
C VAL A 1041 21.88 31.06 -61.55
N LEU A 1042 21.73 31.77 -62.67
CA LEU A 1042 22.03 33.20 -62.76
C LEU A 1042 20.97 34.05 -62.06
N ASP A 1043 19.70 33.62 -62.05
CA ASP A 1043 18.64 34.27 -61.26
C ASP A 1043 18.93 34.17 -59.75
N GLU A 1044 19.36 32.99 -59.28
CA GLU A 1044 19.82 32.76 -57.89
C GLU A 1044 21.06 33.59 -57.56
N LEU A 1045 22.07 33.59 -58.43
CA LEU A 1045 23.30 34.38 -58.25
C LEU A 1045 23.03 35.89 -58.19
N ALA A 1046 22.18 36.44 -59.05
CA ALA A 1046 21.79 37.84 -58.99
C ALA A 1046 21.06 38.19 -57.68
N THR A 1047 20.29 37.23 -57.13
CA THR A 1047 19.59 37.38 -55.86
C THR A 1047 20.58 37.40 -54.68
N ASP A 1048 21.61 36.56 -54.71
CA ASP A 1048 22.65 36.56 -53.68
C ASP A 1048 23.57 37.79 -53.77
N LEU A 1049 23.94 38.25 -54.97
CA LEU A 1049 24.73 39.47 -55.17
C LEU A 1049 23.98 40.75 -54.74
N ALA A 1050 22.64 40.74 -54.73
CA ALA A 1050 21.83 41.83 -54.20
C ALA A 1050 21.92 41.97 -52.65
N ILE A 1051 22.45 40.96 -51.94
CA ILE A 1051 22.69 41.02 -50.49
C ILE A 1051 23.85 41.97 -50.18
N CYS A 1052 24.85 42.04 -51.04
CA CYS A 1052 26.03 42.90 -50.87
C CYS A 1052 26.12 43.96 -52.00
N PRO A 1053 25.23 44.97 -52.06
CA PRO A 1053 25.11 45.86 -53.22
C PRO A 1053 26.25 46.88 -53.39
N GLY A 1054 27.24 46.89 -52.51
CA GLY A 1054 28.41 47.80 -52.56
C GLY A 1054 29.77 47.11 -52.73
N THR A 1055 29.79 45.82 -53.07
CA THR A 1055 31.04 45.06 -53.29
C THR A 1055 31.42 45.02 -54.76
N TYR A 1056 32.69 44.85 -55.07
CA TYR A 1056 33.12 44.49 -56.42
C TYR A 1056 33.09 42.97 -56.60
N VAL A 1057 32.70 42.52 -57.80
CA VAL A 1057 32.56 41.10 -58.14
C VAL A 1057 33.39 40.81 -59.38
N HIS A 1058 34.50 40.13 -59.18
CA HIS A 1058 35.31 39.58 -60.26
C HIS A 1058 34.66 38.27 -60.71
N VAL A 1059 34.14 38.24 -61.93
CA VAL A 1059 33.59 37.08 -62.60
C VAL A 1059 34.73 36.43 -63.36
N GLU A 1060 35.25 35.33 -62.83
CA GLU A 1060 36.49 34.71 -63.26
C GLU A 1060 36.18 33.54 -64.21
N GLY A 1061 36.42 33.76 -65.49
CA GLY A 1061 36.33 32.76 -66.54
C GLY A 1061 37.56 31.88 -66.55
N HIS A 1062 37.35 30.56 -66.52
CA HIS A 1062 38.40 29.56 -66.69
C HIS A 1062 38.03 28.57 -67.79
N THR A 1063 39.03 28.06 -68.49
CA THR A 1063 38.91 27.01 -69.52
C THR A 1063 39.72 25.78 -69.14
N ASP A 1064 39.48 24.70 -69.87
CA ASP A 1064 40.41 23.60 -69.98
C ASP A 1064 41.60 23.95 -70.89
N ALA A 1065 42.68 23.18 -70.81
CA ALA A 1065 43.85 23.31 -71.70
C ALA A 1065 43.63 22.74 -73.13
N ASP A 1066 42.37 22.65 -73.59
CA ASP A 1066 42.03 22.10 -74.90
C ASP A 1066 41.91 23.23 -75.94
N GLY A 1067 43.05 23.73 -76.41
CA GLY A 1067 43.11 24.80 -77.40
C GLY A 1067 44.51 25.34 -77.65
N ALA A 1068 44.59 26.48 -78.35
CA ALA A 1068 45.74 27.36 -78.22
C ALA A 1068 45.52 28.29 -77.02
N GLU A 1069 46.58 28.61 -76.29
CA GLU A 1069 46.50 29.41 -75.06
C GLU A 1069 45.79 30.75 -75.29
N GLU A 1070 46.05 31.44 -76.39
CA GLU A 1070 45.41 32.72 -76.71
C GLU A 1070 43.91 32.57 -77.03
N LEU A 1071 43.50 31.42 -77.58
CA LEU A 1071 42.08 31.11 -77.83
C LEU A 1071 41.35 30.73 -76.54
N ASN A 1072 42.02 30.02 -75.64
CA ASN A 1072 41.50 29.64 -74.33
C ASN A 1072 41.36 30.87 -73.42
N LEU A 1073 42.36 31.75 -73.40
CA LEU A 1073 42.28 33.06 -72.75
C LEU A 1073 41.11 33.88 -73.30
N ALA A 1074 41.01 34.06 -74.62
CA ALA A 1074 39.91 34.80 -75.25
C ALA A 1074 38.52 34.18 -74.98
N LEU A 1075 38.41 32.86 -74.98
CA LEU A 1075 37.16 32.14 -74.66
C LEU A 1075 36.78 32.27 -73.19
N SER A 1076 37.76 32.29 -72.29
CA SER A 1076 37.54 32.48 -70.85
C SER A 1076 37.01 33.88 -70.54
N VAL A 1077 37.62 34.92 -71.12
CA VAL A 1077 37.14 36.32 -71.06
C VAL A 1077 35.72 36.40 -71.62
N SER A 1078 35.49 35.88 -72.84
CA SER A 1078 34.17 35.91 -73.49
C SER A 1078 33.07 35.24 -72.64
N ARG A 1079 33.41 34.20 -71.86
CA ARG A 1079 32.48 33.51 -70.94
C ARG A 1079 32.20 34.32 -69.68
N ALA A 1080 33.21 34.95 -69.11
CA ALA A 1080 33.04 35.89 -68.00
C ALA A 1080 32.16 37.08 -68.43
N GLU A 1081 32.45 37.69 -69.58
CA GLU A 1081 31.63 38.75 -70.20
C GLU A 1081 30.18 38.30 -70.43
N ALA A 1082 29.95 37.08 -70.92
CA ALA A 1082 28.60 36.55 -71.13
C ALA A 1082 27.82 36.35 -69.81
N VAL A 1083 28.51 36.03 -68.71
CA VAL A 1083 27.90 35.97 -67.36
C VAL A 1083 27.64 37.37 -66.82
N VAL A 1084 28.58 38.31 -66.98
CA VAL A 1084 28.40 39.72 -66.62
C VAL A 1084 27.19 40.32 -67.34
N ALA A 1085 27.09 40.15 -68.66
CA ALA A 1085 25.93 40.60 -69.44
C ALA A 1085 24.62 39.98 -68.93
N ALA A 1086 24.61 38.68 -68.62
CA ALA A 1086 23.43 38.02 -68.08
C ALA A 1086 23.07 38.46 -66.65
N LEU A 1087 24.02 38.95 -65.85
CA LEU A 1087 23.78 39.55 -64.54
C LEU A 1087 23.28 41.01 -64.66
N ILE A 1088 23.77 41.77 -65.65
CA ILE A 1088 23.24 43.11 -65.98
C ILE A 1088 21.78 43.03 -66.44
N GLU A 1089 21.43 42.03 -67.26
CA GLU A 1089 20.02 41.73 -67.61
C GLU A 1089 19.14 41.42 -66.38
N ARG A 1090 19.74 41.01 -65.26
CA ARG A 1090 19.09 40.73 -63.96
C ARG A 1090 19.20 41.91 -62.98
N ALA A 1091 19.54 43.09 -63.49
CA ALA A 1091 19.68 44.34 -62.73
C ALA A 1091 20.79 44.34 -61.65
N VAL A 1092 21.84 43.54 -61.84
CA VAL A 1092 23.12 43.75 -61.12
C VAL A 1092 23.85 44.91 -61.78
N ASP A 1093 24.37 45.86 -60.99
CA ASP A 1093 25.02 47.07 -61.48
C ASP A 1093 26.30 46.73 -62.27
N GLU A 1094 26.37 47.20 -63.52
CA GLU A 1094 27.53 47.05 -64.42
C GLU A 1094 28.80 47.63 -63.81
N ALA A 1095 28.70 48.73 -63.03
CA ALA A 1095 29.84 49.39 -62.40
C ALA A 1095 30.54 48.52 -61.32
N ARG A 1096 29.94 47.39 -60.95
CA ARG A 1096 30.44 46.47 -59.90
C ARG A 1096 30.91 45.12 -60.43
N LEU A 1097 30.76 44.86 -61.73
CA LEU A 1097 31.04 43.58 -62.36
C LEU A 1097 32.30 43.66 -63.22
N TYR A 1098 33.33 42.89 -62.89
CA TYR A 1098 34.55 42.78 -63.68
C TYR A 1098 34.64 41.40 -64.31
N ALA A 1099 34.66 41.32 -65.64
CA ALA A 1099 34.91 40.08 -66.36
C ALA A 1099 36.43 39.87 -66.48
N GLU A 1100 36.94 38.81 -65.86
CA GLU A 1100 38.34 38.40 -65.98
C GLU A 1100 38.43 37.01 -66.58
N GLY A 1101 39.35 36.81 -67.51
CA GLY A 1101 39.62 35.50 -68.08
C GLY A 1101 41.04 35.07 -67.74
N TYR A 1102 41.15 33.90 -67.13
CA TYR A 1102 42.43 33.28 -66.75
C TYR A 1102 42.84 32.17 -67.73
N GLY A 1103 42.04 31.93 -68.78
CA GLY A 1103 42.25 30.81 -69.70
C GLY A 1103 42.41 29.50 -68.93
N GLU A 1104 43.51 28.80 -69.21
CA GLU A 1104 43.90 27.55 -68.56
C GLU A 1104 44.91 27.73 -67.40
N SER A 1105 45.32 28.97 -67.06
CA SER A 1105 46.45 29.24 -66.15
C SER A 1105 46.16 28.98 -64.67
N GLU A 1106 44.89 29.03 -64.26
CA GLU A 1106 44.44 28.80 -62.86
C GLU A 1106 43.57 27.53 -62.72
N PRO A 1107 44.16 26.32 -62.89
CA PRO A 1107 43.45 25.05 -62.81
C PRO A 1107 43.25 24.59 -61.36
N ILE A 1108 41.99 24.51 -60.90
CA ILE A 1108 41.65 23.92 -59.57
C ILE A 1108 41.63 22.39 -59.59
N ALA A 1109 41.59 21.82 -60.79
CA ALA A 1109 41.63 20.39 -61.05
C ALA A 1109 42.53 20.14 -62.27
N PRO A 1110 42.87 18.90 -62.61
CA PRO A 1110 43.82 18.68 -63.67
C PRO A 1110 43.26 18.80 -65.09
N ASN A 1111 44.05 19.43 -65.97
CA ASN A 1111 43.70 19.72 -67.35
C ASN A 1111 43.82 18.54 -68.33
N ASP A 1112 43.99 17.30 -67.87
CA ASP A 1112 44.09 16.10 -68.72
C ASP A 1112 42.83 15.21 -68.69
N THR A 1113 42.11 15.16 -67.56
CA THR A 1113 40.86 14.37 -67.44
C THR A 1113 39.65 15.17 -67.91
N LYS A 1114 38.67 14.53 -68.57
CA LYS A 1114 37.41 15.21 -68.96
C LYS A 1114 36.68 15.86 -67.79
N GLN A 1115 36.82 15.30 -66.58
CA GLN A 1115 36.21 15.80 -65.35
C GLN A 1115 37.00 16.97 -64.75
N GLY A 1116 38.33 16.90 -64.68
CA GLY A 1116 39.17 18.01 -64.27
C GLY A 1116 39.06 19.19 -65.26
N LYS A 1117 39.06 18.91 -66.56
CA LYS A 1117 38.67 19.87 -67.62
C LYS A 1117 37.26 20.44 -67.43
N GLN A 1118 36.30 19.67 -66.91
CA GLN A 1118 34.96 20.19 -66.57
C GLN A 1118 34.96 21.05 -65.30
N GLN A 1119 35.79 20.74 -64.30
CA GLN A 1119 35.99 21.55 -63.11
C GLN A 1119 36.82 22.83 -63.40
N ASN A 1120 37.68 22.79 -64.41
CA ASN A 1120 38.44 23.95 -64.88
C ASN A 1120 37.62 24.84 -65.80
N ARG A 1121 36.71 24.27 -66.62
CA ARG A 1121 35.63 25.03 -67.28
C ARG A 1121 34.57 25.45 -66.27
N ARG A 1122 34.95 26.37 -65.38
CA ARG A 1122 34.13 26.97 -64.34
C ARG A 1122 33.99 28.47 -64.56
N ILE A 1123 33.01 29.04 -63.87
CA ILE A 1123 33.00 30.45 -63.52
C ILE A 1123 33.22 30.52 -62.01
N ALA A 1124 34.28 31.19 -61.58
CA ALA A 1124 34.52 31.53 -60.19
C ALA A 1124 34.13 32.99 -59.91
N PHE A 1125 34.01 33.34 -58.64
CA PHE A 1125 33.61 34.68 -58.21
C PHE A 1125 34.44 35.11 -57.01
N THR A 1126 35.20 36.20 -57.17
CA THR A 1126 35.89 36.86 -56.06
C THR A 1126 35.13 38.13 -55.68
N ILE A 1127 34.73 38.24 -54.40
CA ILE A 1127 33.94 39.36 -53.87
C ILE A 1127 34.79 40.17 -52.89
N THR A 1128 35.05 41.42 -53.26
CA THR A 1128 35.90 42.38 -52.55
C THR A 1128 35.12 43.61 -52.07
N GLU A 1129 35.64 44.26 -51.03
CA GLU A 1129 35.20 45.61 -50.62
C GLU A 1129 36.00 46.66 -51.42
N GLU A 1130 35.50 47.90 -51.43
CA GLU A 1130 36.13 49.06 -52.10
C GLU A 1130 37.39 49.59 -51.39
#